data_AF-A0A9E5YSC7-F1
#
_entry.id   AF-A0A9E5YSC7-F1
#
_cell.length_a   1.000
_cell.length_b   1.000
_cell.length_c   1.000
_cell.angle_alpha   90.00
_cell.angle_beta   90.00
_cell.angle_gamma   90.00
#
_symmetry.space_group_name_H-M   'P 1'
#
loop_
_entity.id
_entity.type
_entity.pdbx_description
1 polymer ?
#
loop_
_entity_poly.entity_id
_entity_poly.type
_entity_poly.pdbx_seq_one_letter_code
_entity_poly.pdbx_strand_id
1 'polypeptide(L)'
;MKKVLILLLLSVFVGGVFAEDFMQPAGPDKSLTSPRDAEGYLYSSTRDRPAYEFIIDPTAIISSYYDYMPGSYCGLPLRIQPEISQPYGLPAGGGYVVFHTTETATAERRVYYAYIDADGNVTGTDPISTNDVRQGYAGIDIDPVTADPFVAWHAVVEDDNSYDVLSSYDLYHMMGSPGLWIDEFISIDNPEAGFPTTGFDDDEFIWPYVYVTGSSPLGGDYRRVYVSGNNYTYSHGTSSLPCESSILGYADFTTADLDAQSTLAWTYRTIEQMDAWSAEIPEWMRPFKGCTTADNIVVYAGYVISDWATNGNDISDAFVLINENYGEGPFEYYSSNFIFPQWNPMNETGTDYFYSDPNAPMTPYDVVQGFIFAGHMNIQFKDDNSKITWSGNMGVTFDALDGNGPGYYYPALCQIYPKEIVFDLDTHEFSFKDLYIEGANPTDNIPMVPWDLDEDGVVDSFDPDGDMEWVWNWPIYFPVGDVAFHETNFKTVVNENWIVSVWSDGTKAKRFYDGDASFADWEAVPEVAIVVSADHGATWSEPIFLNANDTPEFADQIPCYVYPGDVIDVISNTPGNYHGKVHLFYFDDNDFGSSIQAHGLSNGGEIMYAALDIEFDAEWNPGGSADDPVIPAAGLLAQNYPNPFNPTTTIQYEIKEAGNASIEVFNILGQKVKTLVDGYHNADNYSLVWDGTNNKNEGVSSGVYFYKMQAGKYTSTKKMILMK
;
A
#
# COMPACT_ATOMS: atom_id res chain seq x y z
N MET A 1 63.75 -0.01 19.92
CA MET A 1 62.69 -1.02 20.15
C MET A 1 61.75 -0.71 21.31
N LYS A 2 62.18 -0.14 22.45
CA LYS A 2 61.26 0.15 23.58
C LYS A 2 60.34 1.38 23.43
N LYS A 3 60.62 2.31 22.51
CA LYS A 3 59.76 3.49 22.26
C LYS A 3 58.64 3.25 21.22
N VAL A 4 58.80 2.25 20.36
CA VAL A 4 57.80 1.89 19.33
C VAL A 4 56.70 1.02 19.92
N LEU A 5 57.01 0.19 20.93
CA LEU A 5 56.01 -0.63 21.62
C LEU A 5 55.05 0.18 22.51
N ILE A 6 55.48 1.34 23.04
CA ILE A 6 54.65 2.20 23.88
C ILE A 6 53.65 3.01 23.03
N LEU A 7 54.02 3.41 21.80
CA LEU A 7 53.11 4.07 20.88
C LEU A 7 52.05 3.13 20.30
N LEU A 8 52.39 1.85 20.07
CA LEU A 8 51.43 0.83 19.63
C LEU A 8 50.48 0.37 20.75
N LEU A 9 50.93 0.38 22.01
CA LEU A 9 50.05 0.12 23.16
C LEU A 9 49.14 1.31 23.48
N LEU A 10 49.55 2.55 23.18
CA LEU A 10 48.71 3.74 23.30
C LEU A 10 47.70 3.86 22.14
N SER A 11 48.00 3.41 20.92
CA SER A 11 47.02 3.41 19.82
C SER A 11 45.93 2.34 20.00
N VAL A 12 46.24 1.22 20.65
CA VAL A 12 45.24 0.19 20.98
C VAL A 12 44.39 0.60 22.20
N PHE A 13 44.93 1.40 23.13
CA PHE A 13 44.13 1.98 24.22
C PHE A 13 43.28 3.19 23.79
N VAL A 14 43.67 3.91 22.74
CA VAL A 14 42.85 4.99 22.16
C VAL A 14 41.75 4.42 21.24
N GLY A 15 41.99 3.29 20.56
CA GLY A 15 40.95 2.59 19.79
C GLY A 15 39.88 1.88 20.63
N GLY A 16 40.17 1.57 21.91
CA GLY A 16 39.21 0.94 22.82
C GLY A 16 38.43 1.89 23.71
N VAL A 17 38.80 3.17 23.77
CA VAL A 17 38.13 4.19 24.61
C VAL A 17 37.26 5.15 23.78
N PHE A 18 37.41 5.16 22.45
CA PHE A 18 36.50 5.89 21.56
C PHE A 18 35.48 4.99 20.85
N ALA A 19 35.61 3.66 20.91
CA ALA A 19 34.58 2.74 20.37
C ALA A 19 33.36 2.58 21.32
N GLU A 20 33.53 2.88 22.61
CA GLU A 20 32.41 2.93 23.57
C GLU A 20 31.63 4.26 23.53
N ASP A 21 32.16 5.29 22.83
CA ASP A 21 31.50 6.60 22.63
C ASP A 21 30.86 6.74 21.22
N PHE A 22 30.86 5.68 20.39
CA PHE A 22 30.14 5.61 19.10
C PHE A 22 29.03 4.56 19.06
N MET A 23 28.81 3.82 20.14
CA MET A 23 27.48 3.31 20.42
C MET A 23 26.84 4.36 21.30
N GLN A 24 25.81 5.06 20.81
CA GLN A 24 24.89 5.67 21.76
C GLN A 24 24.41 4.51 22.64
N PRO A 25 24.63 4.54 23.98
CA PRO A 25 23.79 3.72 24.82
C PRO A 25 22.37 4.12 24.46
N ALA A 26 21.52 3.13 24.12
CA ALA A 26 20.08 3.34 24.09
C ALA A 26 19.78 4.28 25.25
N GLY A 27 19.39 5.53 24.94
CA GLY A 27 19.10 6.51 25.95
C GLY A 27 18.18 5.79 26.93
N PRO A 28 18.43 5.87 28.26
CA PRO A 28 17.66 5.10 29.23
C PRO A 28 16.21 5.26 28.83
N ASP A 29 15.61 4.14 28.42
CA ASP A 29 14.24 4.00 27.95
C ASP A 29 13.47 5.17 28.53
N LYS A 30 13.28 6.24 27.72
CA LYS A 30 12.85 7.53 28.28
C LYS A 30 11.57 7.14 28.97
N SER A 31 11.60 7.13 30.30
CA SER A 31 10.44 6.72 31.08
C SER A 31 9.30 7.52 30.51
N LEU A 32 8.27 6.84 30.03
CA LEU A 32 7.00 7.36 29.53
C LEU A 32 6.68 8.79 30.06
N THR A 33 7.26 9.84 29.47
CA THR A 33 7.21 11.23 30.01
C THR A 33 7.14 12.28 28.91
N SER A 34 7.06 11.86 27.64
CA SER A 34 6.48 12.73 26.62
C SER A 34 4.97 12.87 26.90
N PRO A 35 4.30 13.97 26.54
CA PRO A 35 2.83 14.02 26.53
C PRO A 35 2.21 12.82 25.80
N ARG A 36 2.95 12.23 24.83
CA ARG A 36 2.71 10.92 24.19
C ARG A 36 2.34 9.82 25.18
N ASP A 37 2.93 9.81 26.37
CA ASP A 37 2.84 8.72 27.32
C ASP A 37 2.08 9.10 28.61
N ALA A 38 1.72 10.37 28.75
CA ALA A 38 1.13 10.91 29.98
C ALA A 38 -0.40 10.73 30.08
N GLU A 39 -1.06 10.39 28.96
CA GLU A 39 -2.53 10.25 28.89
C GLU A 39 -3.01 8.86 28.45
N GLY A 40 -2.21 7.79 28.55
CA GLY A 40 -2.72 6.42 28.32
C GLY A 40 -3.16 6.11 26.88
N TYR A 41 -2.86 7.00 25.93
CA TYR A 41 -3.20 6.83 24.52
C TYR A 41 -1.98 6.38 23.72
N LEU A 42 -2.22 5.38 22.86
CA LEU A 42 -1.26 4.61 22.05
C LEU A 42 -0.54 3.50 22.79
N TYR A 43 -1.22 2.39 23.12
CA TYR A 43 -0.63 1.04 23.13
C TYR A 43 -1.70 -0.05 23.17
N SER A 44 -1.81 -0.83 22.08
CA SER A 44 -1.61 -2.27 22.22
C SER A 44 -0.10 -2.47 22.10
N SER A 45 0.67 -2.35 23.19
CA SER A 45 2.13 -2.60 23.17
C SER A 45 2.42 -4.09 23.30
N THR A 46 1.73 -4.92 22.54
CA THR A 46 2.03 -6.36 22.49
C THR A 46 3.29 -6.62 21.67
N ARG A 47 3.69 -5.67 20.82
CA ARG A 47 4.81 -5.77 19.89
C ARG A 47 6.01 -4.92 20.33
N ASP A 48 7.20 -5.38 20.00
CA ASP A 48 8.43 -4.63 20.20
C ASP A 48 8.69 -3.70 19.00
N ARG A 49 9.23 -2.51 19.28
CA ARG A 49 9.81 -1.65 18.23
C ARG A 49 11.24 -2.14 17.95
N PRO A 50 11.62 -2.37 16.68
CA PRO A 50 12.98 -2.80 16.36
C PRO A 50 13.98 -1.67 16.59
N ALA A 51 15.23 -2.04 16.84
CA ALA A 51 16.32 -1.08 16.88
C ALA A 51 16.62 -0.59 15.46
N TYR A 52 17.07 0.66 15.34
CA TYR A 52 17.50 1.21 14.06
C TYR A 52 18.68 2.17 14.22
N GLU A 53 19.47 2.30 13.15
CA GLU A 53 20.51 3.33 13.01
C GLU A 53 20.55 3.90 11.59
N PHE A 54 20.90 5.17 11.44
CA PHE A 54 21.19 5.73 10.12
C PHE A 54 22.58 5.27 9.69
N ILE A 55 22.62 4.55 8.58
CA ILE A 55 23.88 4.22 7.89
C ILE A 55 24.23 5.29 6.85
N ILE A 56 23.20 5.97 6.34
CA ILE A 56 23.32 7.18 5.52
C ILE A 56 22.33 8.17 6.11
N ASP A 57 22.86 9.20 6.76
CA ASP A 57 22.08 10.32 7.26
C ASP A 57 21.27 10.95 6.10
N PRO A 58 20.09 11.54 6.38
CA PRO A 58 19.35 12.37 5.43
C PRO A 58 20.25 13.26 4.58
N THR A 59 20.31 12.97 3.29
CA THR A 59 21.19 13.59 2.32
C THR A 59 20.35 14.21 1.21
N ALA A 60 20.51 15.52 1.01
CA ALA A 60 19.85 16.25 -0.06
C ALA A 60 20.39 15.84 -1.43
N ILE A 61 19.48 15.50 -2.34
CA ILE A 61 19.75 15.22 -3.75
C ILE A 61 19.77 16.53 -4.53
N ILE A 62 18.68 17.31 -4.44
CA ILE A 62 18.51 18.59 -5.12
C ILE A 62 17.42 19.42 -4.44
N SER A 63 17.54 20.75 -4.50
CA SER A 63 16.45 21.65 -4.12
C SER A 63 15.29 21.58 -5.13
N SER A 64 14.06 21.58 -4.63
CA SER A 64 12.85 21.51 -5.46
C SER A 64 11.88 22.63 -5.11
N TYR A 65 11.40 23.35 -6.11
CA TYR A 65 10.29 24.32 -5.96
C TYR A 65 8.94 23.72 -6.39
N TYR A 66 8.90 22.41 -6.62
CA TYR A 66 7.70 21.65 -6.82
C TYR A 66 7.57 20.66 -5.66
N ASP A 67 6.58 20.89 -4.83
CA ASP A 67 6.40 20.27 -3.52
C ASP A 67 5.34 19.17 -3.51
N TYR A 68 4.88 18.74 -4.69
CA TYR A 68 3.78 17.79 -4.81
C TYR A 68 4.26 16.45 -5.36
N MET A 69 4.26 15.40 -4.52
CA MET A 69 4.55 14.00 -4.86
C MET A 69 5.70 13.85 -5.85
N PRO A 70 6.98 13.93 -5.43
CA PRO A 70 8.11 13.95 -6.36
C PRO A 70 8.29 12.65 -7.17
N GLY A 71 7.70 11.53 -6.72
CA GLY A 71 7.81 10.21 -7.36
C GLY A 71 6.56 9.76 -8.12
N SER A 72 6.56 8.50 -8.55
CA SER A 72 5.39 7.83 -9.14
C SER A 72 4.24 7.70 -8.12
N TYR A 73 2.99 7.75 -8.58
CA TYR A 73 1.82 7.58 -7.71
C TYR A 73 1.77 6.19 -7.07
N CYS A 74 1.86 5.12 -7.85
CA CYS A 74 1.76 3.73 -7.36
C CYS A 74 3.01 2.89 -7.62
N GLY A 75 4.10 3.52 -8.09
CA GLY A 75 5.41 2.90 -8.25
C GLY A 75 6.37 3.22 -7.09
N LEU A 76 7.58 2.63 -7.17
CA LEU A 76 8.70 2.96 -6.31
C LEU A 76 9.75 3.73 -7.14
N PRO A 77 9.99 5.02 -6.83
CA PRO A 77 10.91 5.86 -7.60
C PRO A 77 12.38 5.57 -7.31
N LEU A 78 12.69 4.82 -6.25
CA LEU A 78 14.03 4.43 -5.84
C LEU A 78 14.24 2.93 -6.10
N ARG A 79 15.18 2.62 -7.00
CA ARG A 79 15.53 1.26 -7.43
C ARG A 79 16.97 0.93 -7.08
N ILE A 80 17.20 -0.09 -6.28
CA ILE A 80 18.54 -0.56 -5.95
C ILE A 80 19.04 -1.43 -7.10
N GLN A 81 20.20 -1.06 -7.63
CA GLN A 81 20.79 -1.73 -8.76
C GLN A 81 21.29 -3.12 -8.33
N PRO A 82 20.93 -4.20 -9.05
CA PRO A 82 21.35 -5.54 -8.68
C PRO A 82 22.88 -5.69 -8.80
N GLU A 83 23.47 -6.44 -7.87
CA GLU A 83 24.91 -6.79 -7.90
C GLU A 83 25.21 -7.85 -8.98
N ILE A 84 25.14 -7.46 -10.26
CA ILE A 84 25.52 -8.34 -11.37
C ILE A 84 27.01 -8.22 -11.72
N SER A 85 27.62 -9.32 -12.17
CA SER A 85 29.00 -9.29 -12.66
C SER A 85 29.06 -8.51 -13.98
N GLN A 86 29.32 -7.21 -13.88
CA GLN A 86 29.42 -6.34 -15.05
C GLN A 86 30.57 -6.83 -15.95
N PRO A 87 30.41 -6.84 -17.29
CA PRO A 87 31.45 -7.29 -18.23
C PRO A 87 32.78 -6.51 -18.09
N TYR A 88 32.75 -5.38 -17.38
CA TYR A 88 33.90 -4.50 -17.15
C TYR A 88 34.43 -4.50 -15.69
N GLY A 89 33.89 -5.33 -14.79
CA GLY A 89 34.38 -5.45 -13.41
C GLY A 89 34.18 -4.17 -12.57
N LEU A 90 33.11 -3.43 -12.85
CA LEU A 90 32.78 -2.16 -12.19
C LEU A 90 31.90 -2.42 -10.95
N PRO A 91 31.94 -1.55 -9.93
CA PRO A 91 31.10 -1.70 -8.75
C PRO A 91 29.61 -1.69 -9.16
N ALA A 92 28.86 -2.65 -8.64
CA ALA A 92 27.41 -2.68 -8.70
C ALA A 92 26.85 -2.46 -7.28
N GLY A 93 25.56 -2.17 -7.14
CA GLY A 93 24.91 -2.04 -5.83
C GLY A 93 24.56 -0.61 -5.36
N GLY A 94 24.68 0.41 -6.22
CA GLY A 94 24.12 1.75 -5.94
C GLY A 94 22.62 1.80 -6.23
N GLY A 95 21.95 2.90 -5.87
CA GLY A 95 20.52 3.13 -6.12
C GLY A 95 20.29 4.19 -7.21
N TYR A 96 19.38 3.92 -8.14
CA TYR A 96 18.82 4.93 -9.03
C TYR A 96 17.54 5.50 -8.42
N VAL A 97 17.41 6.81 -8.42
CA VAL A 97 16.16 7.48 -8.09
C VAL A 97 15.71 8.34 -9.25
N VAL A 98 14.41 8.34 -9.53
CA VAL A 98 13.81 9.20 -10.55
C VAL A 98 12.70 10.01 -9.91
N PHE A 99 12.68 11.31 -10.22
CA PHE A 99 11.74 12.24 -9.62
C PHE A 99 11.47 13.42 -10.56
N HIS A 100 10.36 14.12 -10.35
CA HIS A 100 10.11 15.40 -11.02
C HIS A 100 10.27 16.56 -10.06
N THR A 101 10.79 17.67 -10.57
CA THR A 101 11.02 18.88 -9.79
C THR A 101 11.05 20.12 -10.70
N THR A 102 11.03 21.30 -10.08
CA THR A 102 11.41 22.58 -10.67
C THR A 102 12.63 23.13 -9.92
N GLU A 103 13.71 23.45 -10.62
CA GLU A 103 14.93 24.01 -9.99
C GLU A 103 14.74 25.43 -9.43
N THR A 104 13.71 26.14 -9.91
CA THR A 104 13.32 27.47 -9.43
C THR A 104 11.80 27.58 -9.43
N ALA A 105 11.24 28.52 -8.67
CA ALA A 105 9.80 28.79 -8.64
C ALA A 105 9.17 29.17 -10.01
N THR A 106 9.98 29.42 -11.04
CA THR A 106 9.52 29.76 -12.40
C THR A 106 10.00 28.78 -13.47
N ALA A 107 10.78 27.76 -13.11
CA ALA A 107 11.24 26.76 -14.05
C ALA A 107 10.08 25.84 -14.46
N GLU A 108 10.18 25.27 -15.65
CA GLU A 108 9.26 24.21 -16.07
C GLU A 108 9.53 22.96 -15.23
N ARG A 109 8.48 22.20 -14.92
CA ARG A 109 8.63 20.94 -14.18
C ARG A 109 9.22 19.89 -15.11
N ARG A 110 10.36 19.31 -14.75
CA ARG A 110 11.09 18.32 -15.56
C ARG A 110 11.37 17.05 -14.75
N VAL A 111 11.66 15.96 -15.45
CA VAL A 111 12.04 14.68 -14.84
C VAL A 111 13.56 14.57 -14.78
N TYR A 112 14.05 14.25 -13.59
CA TYR A 112 15.45 14.11 -13.25
C TYR A 112 15.70 12.68 -12.77
N TYR A 113 16.97 12.28 -12.81
CA TYR A 113 17.45 11.12 -12.08
C TYR A 113 18.43 11.57 -11.00
N ALA A 114 18.79 10.66 -10.11
CA ALA A 114 20.04 10.68 -9.38
C ALA A 114 20.51 9.25 -9.14
N TYR A 115 21.82 9.09 -8.96
CA TYR A 115 22.45 7.84 -8.57
C TYR A 115 23.12 8.01 -7.22
N ILE A 116 22.74 7.18 -6.25
CA ILE A 116 23.30 7.14 -4.91
C ILE A 116 24.21 5.93 -4.80
N ASP A 117 25.50 6.14 -4.56
CA ASP A 117 26.43 5.02 -4.34
C ASP A 117 26.28 4.40 -2.93
N ALA A 118 27.02 3.32 -2.67
CA ALA A 118 26.95 2.61 -1.39
C ALA A 118 27.37 3.44 -0.16
N ASP A 119 28.11 4.54 -0.36
CA ASP A 119 28.54 5.45 0.70
C ASP A 119 27.54 6.64 0.86
N GLY A 120 26.47 6.68 0.07
CA GLY A 120 25.48 7.76 0.07
C GLY A 120 25.84 8.97 -0.78
N ASN A 121 26.90 8.90 -1.61
CA ASN A 121 27.24 10.02 -2.48
C ASN A 121 26.25 10.10 -3.65
N VAL A 122 25.71 11.30 -3.86
CA VAL A 122 24.76 11.59 -4.94
C VAL A 122 25.50 12.06 -6.20
N THR A 123 25.16 11.47 -7.34
CA THR A 123 25.63 11.88 -8.67
C THR A 123 24.47 11.87 -9.67
N GLY A 124 24.67 12.47 -10.85
CA GLY A 124 23.70 12.37 -11.95
C GLY A 124 22.39 13.10 -11.70
N THR A 125 22.42 14.30 -11.15
CA THR A 125 21.23 15.13 -10.84
C THR A 125 20.79 16.00 -12.03
N ASP A 126 20.97 15.50 -13.25
CA ASP A 126 20.62 16.22 -14.48
C ASP A 126 19.24 15.74 -14.98
N PRO A 127 18.50 16.57 -15.75
CA PRO A 127 17.25 16.13 -16.36
C PRO A 127 17.53 14.99 -17.34
N ILE A 128 16.69 13.95 -17.33
CA ILE A 128 16.83 12.78 -18.23
C ILE A 128 16.66 13.21 -19.69
N SER A 129 15.64 14.04 -19.91
CA SER A 129 15.26 14.57 -21.21
C SER A 129 16.05 15.84 -21.55
N THR A 130 16.33 16.06 -22.84
CA THR A 130 16.81 17.37 -23.32
C THR A 130 15.68 18.30 -23.80
N ASN A 131 14.46 17.77 -23.96
CA ASN A 131 13.29 18.56 -24.32
C ASN A 131 12.80 19.36 -23.11
N ASP A 132 12.72 20.68 -23.30
CA ASP A 132 12.33 21.64 -22.27
C ASP A 132 10.81 21.87 -22.32
N VAL A 133 10.08 20.81 -21.96
CA VAL A 133 8.61 20.78 -21.86
C VAL A 133 8.18 20.34 -20.48
N ARG A 134 6.92 20.54 -20.14
CA ARG A 134 6.35 20.05 -18.88
C ARG A 134 6.33 18.53 -18.84
N GLN A 135 7.01 17.95 -17.86
CA GLN A 135 7.12 16.52 -17.64
C GLN A 135 6.67 16.15 -16.23
N GLY A 136 6.35 14.89 -15.94
CA GLY A 136 6.18 14.47 -14.55
C GLY A 136 5.69 13.05 -14.33
N TYR A 137 5.66 12.71 -13.03
CA TYR A 137 5.21 11.45 -12.43
C TYR A 137 5.89 10.23 -13.05
N ALA A 138 7.22 10.28 -13.05
CA ALA A 138 8.02 9.26 -13.68
C ALA A 138 8.02 7.95 -12.88
N GLY A 139 8.00 6.83 -13.59
CA GLY A 139 8.25 5.50 -13.06
C GLY A 139 9.60 4.98 -13.53
N ILE A 140 10.21 4.08 -12.75
CA ILE A 140 11.49 3.43 -13.05
C ILE A 140 11.45 1.95 -12.68
N ASP A 141 12.14 1.14 -13.48
CA ASP A 141 12.57 -0.21 -13.09
C ASP A 141 13.92 -0.54 -13.73
N ILE A 142 14.61 -1.56 -13.25
CA ILE A 142 15.97 -1.91 -13.70
C ILE A 142 15.94 -3.25 -14.45
N ASP A 143 16.56 -3.30 -15.63
CA ASP A 143 16.78 -4.57 -16.34
C ASP A 143 17.63 -5.51 -15.47
N PRO A 144 17.10 -6.66 -15.03
CA PRO A 144 17.83 -7.58 -14.15
C PRO A 144 19.07 -8.21 -14.81
N VAL A 145 19.23 -8.10 -16.13
CA VAL A 145 20.36 -8.68 -16.88
C VAL A 145 21.48 -7.67 -17.16
N THR A 146 21.15 -6.43 -17.52
CA THR A 146 22.15 -5.39 -17.83
C THR A 146 22.36 -4.40 -16.70
N ALA A 147 21.43 -4.35 -15.74
CA ALA A 147 21.32 -3.32 -14.71
C ALA A 147 21.11 -1.91 -15.27
N ASP A 148 20.57 -1.81 -16.48
CA ASP A 148 20.15 -0.55 -17.10
C ASP A 148 18.77 -0.14 -16.57
N PRO A 149 18.59 1.09 -16.07
CA PRO A 149 17.29 1.60 -15.68
C PRO A 149 16.46 1.98 -16.91
N PHE A 150 15.20 1.57 -16.91
CA PHE A 150 14.15 2.03 -17.81
C PHE A 150 13.27 3.03 -17.07
N VAL A 151 12.99 4.16 -17.71
CA VAL A 151 12.21 5.26 -17.12
C VAL A 151 11.12 5.67 -18.08
N ALA A 152 9.92 5.94 -17.56
CA ALA A 152 8.82 6.51 -18.32
C ALA A 152 8.19 7.67 -17.56
N TRP A 153 7.68 8.67 -18.28
CA TRP A 153 7.01 9.85 -17.72
C TRP A 153 6.00 10.41 -18.71
N HIS A 154 5.08 11.29 -18.27
CA HIS A 154 4.19 11.97 -19.21
C HIS A 154 4.75 13.33 -19.65
N ALA A 155 4.47 13.75 -20.87
CA ALA A 155 4.77 15.09 -21.38
C ALA A 155 3.91 15.43 -22.61
N VAL A 156 3.75 16.72 -22.91
CA VAL A 156 3.18 17.17 -24.18
C VAL A 156 4.34 17.43 -25.14
N VAL A 157 4.51 16.58 -26.15
CA VAL A 157 5.58 16.71 -27.16
C VAL A 157 5.08 16.84 -28.59
N GLU A 158 3.80 16.56 -28.83
CA GLU A 158 3.17 16.67 -30.13
C GLU A 158 2.32 17.95 -30.27
N ASP A 159 1.92 18.28 -31.50
CA ASP A 159 1.16 19.50 -31.84
C ASP A 159 -0.35 19.39 -31.51
N ASP A 160 -0.79 18.29 -30.89
CA ASP A 160 -2.18 18.00 -30.56
C ASP A 160 -2.59 18.46 -29.13
N ASN A 161 -1.61 18.92 -28.34
CA ASN A 161 -1.72 19.32 -26.93
C ASN A 161 -2.11 18.18 -25.96
N SER A 162 -1.99 16.93 -26.36
CA SER A 162 -2.25 15.81 -25.46
C SER A 162 -0.98 15.40 -24.71
N TYR A 163 -1.15 14.80 -23.52
CA TYR A 163 -0.04 14.20 -22.80
C TYR A 163 0.24 12.78 -23.29
N ASP A 164 1.43 12.56 -23.84
CA ASP A 164 1.96 11.24 -24.16
C ASP A 164 2.75 10.65 -22.99
N VAL A 165 2.95 9.34 -23.02
CA VAL A 165 3.96 8.69 -22.17
C VAL A 165 5.24 8.48 -22.96
N LEU A 166 6.28 9.17 -22.54
CA LEU A 166 7.64 9.04 -23.05
C LEU A 166 8.41 8.01 -22.23
N SER A 167 9.36 7.35 -22.88
CA SER A 167 10.31 6.44 -22.25
C SER A 167 11.75 6.76 -22.66
N SER A 168 12.69 6.41 -21.79
CA SER A 168 14.13 6.36 -22.06
C SER A 168 14.79 5.28 -21.18
N TYR A 169 16.03 4.94 -21.48
CA TYR A 169 16.84 4.06 -20.64
C TYR A 169 18.30 4.52 -20.63
N ASP A 170 18.98 4.29 -19.50
CA ASP A 170 20.42 4.58 -19.33
C ASP A 170 21.24 3.35 -19.70
N LEU A 171 22.31 3.56 -20.46
CA LEU A 171 23.22 2.50 -20.90
C LEU A 171 24.33 2.26 -19.87
N TYR A 172 23.93 1.98 -18.63
CA TYR A 172 24.86 1.72 -17.54
C TYR A 172 25.80 0.57 -17.87
N HIS A 173 25.32 -0.53 -18.45
CA HIS A 173 26.16 -1.69 -18.77
C HIS A 173 27.30 -1.38 -19.75
N MET A 174 27.16 -0.34 -20.60
CA MET A 174 28.18 0.04 -21.58
C MET A 174 29.29 0.90 -20.95
N MET A 175 28.93 1.77 -20.01
CA MET A 175 29.83 2.77 -19.42
C MET A 175 30.33 2.38 -18.02
N GLY A 176 29.51 1.60 -17.31
CA GLY A 176 29.50 1.33 -15.87
C GLY A 176 29.60 2.58 -15.01
N SER A 177 28.88 3.61 -15.44
CA SER A 177 28.58 4.83 -14.69
C SER A 177 27.23 5.35 -15.18
N PRO A 178 26.42 5.96 -14.30
CA PRO A 178 25.11 6.46 -14.67
C PRO A 178 25.19 7.66 -15.62
N GLY A 179 24.14 7.88 -16.42
CA GLY A 179 23.90 9.12 -17.17
C GLY A 179 24.11 9.07 -18.68
N LEU A 180 24.28 7.88 -19.28
CA LEU A 180 24.22 7.70 -20.74
C LEU A 180 22.78 7.35 -21.16
N TRP A 181 21.87 8.30 -20.97
CA TRP A 181 20.48 8.19 -21.42
C TRP A 181 20.40 8.25 -22.95
N ILE A 182 19.55 7.43 -23.54
CA ILE A 182 19.17 7.59 -24.95
C ILE A 182 18.12 8.69 -25.12
N ASP A 183 17.97 9.20 -26.34
CA ASP A 183 16.90 10.16 -26.66
C ASP A 183 15.53 9.54 -26.31
N GLU A 184 14.66 10.34 -25.71
CA GLU A 184 13.31 9.91 -25.36
C GLU A 184 12.48 9.55 -26.59
N PHE A 185 11.55 8.61 -26.41
CA PHE A 185 10.64 8.16 -27.45
C PHE A 185 9.25 7.92 -26.87
N ILE A 186 8.22 8.03 -27.73
CA ILE A 186 6.84 7.80 -27.33
C ILE A 186 6.62 6.30 -27.11
N SER A 187 6.15 5.96 -25.92
CA SER A 187 5.80 4.61 -25.49
C SER A 187 4.31 4.43 -25.26
N ILE A 188 3.53 5.49 -25.06
CA ILE A 188 2.07 5.51 -25.21
C ILE A 188 1.74 6.84 -25.89
N ASP A 189 1.07 6.74 -27.05
CA ASP A 189 0.71 7.85 -27.94
C ASP A 189 -0.78 8.17 -27.72
N ASN A 190 -1.06 9.26 -27.00
CA ASN A 190 -2.40 9.75 -26.72
C ASN A 190 -2.76 10.86 -27.72
N PRO A 191 -4.04 11.09 -28.03
CA PRO A 191 -5.14 10.12 -28.03
C PRO A 191 -5.08 9.19 -29.28
N GLU A 192 -4.02 9.24 -30.10
CA GLU A 192 -4.05 8.80 -31.50
C GLU A 192 -4.12 7.27 -31.74
N ALA A 193 -4.17 6.41 -30.71
CA ALA A 193 -4.04 4.96 -30.90
C ALA A 193 -5.28 4.10 -30.57
N GLY A 194 -6.44 4.33 -31.21
CA GLY A 194 -7.46 3.27 -31.39
C GLY A 194 -7.97 2.57 -30.13
N PHE A 195 -7.81 3.20 -28.96
CA PHE A 195 -8.26 2.69 -27.68
C PHE A 195 -9.79 2.79 -27.61
N PRO A 196 -10.48 1.85 -26.94
CA PRO A 196 -11.87 2.08 -26.57
C PRO A 196 -11.90 3.37 -25.75
N THR A 197 -12.43 4.43 -26.36
CA THR A 197 -12.76 5.62 -25.60
C THR A 197 -13.77 5.18 -24.54
N THR A 198 -13.62 5.69 -23.32
CA THR A 198 -14.66 5.68 -22.29
C THR A 198 -15.97 6.34 -22.77
N GLY A 199 -15.97 6.83 -24.02
CA GLY A 199 -17.02 7.59 -24.67
C GLY A 199 -16.76 9.09 -24.63
N PHE A 200 -15.64 9.52 -24.02
CA PHE A 200 -15.27 10.92 -23.86
C PHE A 200 -14.14 11.33 -24.81
N ASP A 201 -14.15 12.61 -25.21
CA ASP A 201 -13.27 13.14 -26.26
C ASP A 201 -11.80 13.38 -25.77
N ASP A 202 -11.52 13.21 -24.46
CA ASP A 202 -10.24 13.57 -23.78
C ASP A 202 -9.70 12.43 -22.87
N ASP A 203 -9.61 11.18 -23.36
CA ASP A 203 -9.03 10.04 -22.64
C ASP A 203 -7.50 9.98 -22.80
N GLU A 204 -6.76 10.69 -21.94
CA GLU A 204 -5.29 10.59 -21.88
C GLU A 204 -4.85 9.55 -20.84
N PHE A 205 -4.01 8.59 -21.22
CA PHE A 205 -3.38 7.65 -20.30
C PHE A 205 -1.99 8.12 -19.91
N ILE A 206 -1.85 8.64 -18.69
CA ILE A 206 -0.65 9.26 -18.14
C ILE A 206 -0.26 8.62 -16.80
N TRP A 207 0.71 9.19 -16.07
CA TRP A 207 1.17 8.69 -14.76
C TRP A 207 1.72 7.27 -14.84
N PRO A 208 2.78 7.07 -15.63
CA PRO A 208 3.21 5.73 -15.99
C PRO A 208 3.86 4.95 -14.83
N TYR A 209 3.65 3.63 -14.87
CA TYR A 209 4.42 2.64 -14.14
C TYR A 209 5.32 1.88 -15.11
N VAL A 210 6.56 1.58 -14.72
CA VAL A 210 7.52 0.82 -15.53
C VAL A 210 7.90 -0.45 -14.79
N TYR A 211 7.96 -1.57 -15.52
CA TYR A 211 8.48 -2.83 -15.02
C TYR A 211 9.29 -3.57 -16.09
N VAL A 212 10.38 -4.22 -15.72
CA VAL A 212 11.25 -4.99 -16.63
C VAL A 212 11.39 -6.42 -16.11
N THR A 213 10.90 -7.40 -16.87
CA THR A 213 11.01 -8.82 -16.51
C THR A 213 12.26 -9.45 -17.10
N GLY A 214 12.83 -10.42 -16.37
CA GLY A 214 13.97 -11.20 -16.84
C GLY A 214 13.65 -12.19 -17.96
N SER A 215 12.39 -12.29 -18.37
CA SER A 215 11.92 -13.23 -19.39
C SER A 215 10.85 -12.61 -20.31
N SER A 216 10.73 -13.19 -21.50
CA SER A 216 9.77 -12.83 -22.55
C SER A 216 9.21 -14.10 -23.20
N PRO A 217 7.98 -14.07 -23.76
CA PRO A 217 7.43 -15.22 -24.49
C PRO A 217 8.23 -15.60 -25.75
N LEU A 218 9.12 -14.71 -26.24
CA LEU A 218 10.01 -15.02 -27.35
C LEU A 218 11.18 -15.95 -26.96
N GLY A 219 11.48 -16.05 -25.65
CA GLY A 219 12.54 -16.88 -25.09
C GLY A 219 13.96 -16.46 -25.50
N GLY A 220 14.96 -17.22 -25.05
CA GLY A 220 16.37 -16.90 -25.31
C GLY A 220 16.82 -15.67 -24.50
N ASP A 221 17.46 -14.71 -25.18
CA ASP A 221 17.98 -13.48 -24.54
C ASP A 221 16.94 -12.35 -24.50
N TYR A 222 15.70 -12.61 -24.94
CA TYR A 222 14.62 -11.63 -24.90
C TYR A 222 14.09 -11.43 -23.49
N ARG A 223 13.89 -10.17 -23.15
CA ARG A 223 13.25 -9.64 -21.95
C ARG A 223 12.08 -8.77 -22.35
N ARG A 224 11.21 -8.44 -21.40
CA ARG A 224 10.03 -7.60 -21.67
C ARG A 224 10.00 -6.41 -20.73
N VAL A 225 9.80 -5.24 -21.31
CA VAL A 225 9.47 -4.01 -20.57
C VAL A 225 7.98 -3.78 -20.68
N TYR A 226 7.38 -3.36 -19.58
CA TYR A 226 5.99 -2.97 -19.44
C TYR A 226 5.91 -1.49 -19.06
N VAL A 227 4.99 -0.77 -19.69
CA VAL A 227 4.60 0.58 -19.33
C VAL A 227 3.09 0.61 -19.15
N SER A 228 2.61 0.90 -17.95
CA SER A 228 1.19 1.05 -17.67
C SER A 228 0.86 2.53 -17.49
N GLY A 229 -0.09 3.07 -18.25
CA GLY A 229 -0.60 4.43 -18.06
C GLY A 229 -2.01 4.41 -17.48
N ASN A 230 -2.35 5.36 -16.63
CA ASN A 230 -3.69 5.55 -16.05
C ASN A 230 -4.43 6.70 -16.72
N ASN A 231 -5.73 6.54 -16.94
CA ASN A 231 -6.53 7.58 -17.54
C ASN A 231 -6.75 8.75 -16.56
N TYR A 232 -6.63 9.97 -17.08
CA TYR A 232 -6.71 11.22 -16.31
C TYR A 232 -8.06 11.96 -16.43
N THR A 233 -8.86 11.68 -17.47
CA THR A 233 -10.14 12.33 -17.85
C THR A 233 -10.57 13.54 -17.00
N TYR A 234 -10.22 14.71 -17.52
CA TYR A 234 -10.61 16.02 -17.01
C TYR A 234 -11.49 16.73 -18.06
N SER A 235 -12.80 16.47 -18.14
CA SER A 235 -13.69 17.26 -19.02
C SER A 235 -15.02 17.70 -18.37
N HIS A 236 -14.99 18.96 -17.92
CA HIS A 236 -16.07 19.95 -17.84
C HIS A 236 -17.55 19.51 -17.79
N GLY A 237 -18.07 19.27 -16.58
CA GLY A 237 -19.50 19.19 -16.27
C GLY A 237 -19.73 18.95 -14.79
N THR A 238 -20.93 19.19 -14.26
CA THR A 238 -21.28 19.08 -12.82
C THR A 238 -21.34 17.63 -12.31
N SER A 239 -20.56 16.73 -12.89
CA SER A 239 -20.37 15.33 -12.51
C SER A 239 -18.93 14.96 -12.82
N SER A 240 -18.18 14.50 -11.82
CA SER A 240 -16.86 13.88 -11.99
C SER A 240 -16.92 12.80 -13.07
N LEU A 241 -15.82 12.58 -13.80
CA LEU A 241 -15.70 11.51 -14.79
C LEU A 241 -14.83 10.37 -14.21
N PRO A 242 -15.01 9.12 -14.68
CA PRO A 242 -14.19 7.98 -14.23
C PRO A 242 -12.73 8.16 -14.66
N CYS A 243 -11.82 8.22 -13.69
CA CYS A 243 -10.37 8.19 -13.88
C CYS A 243 -9.76 6.91 -13.27
N GLU A 244 -8.45 6.71 -13.38
CA GLU A 244 -7.71 5.53 -12.90
C GLU A 244 -7.90 4.20 -13.67
N SER A 245 -8.59 4.14 -14.81
CA SER A 245 -8.48 2.98 -15.71
C SER A 245 -7.10 2.91 -16.36
N SER A 246 -6.60 1.71 -16.64
CA SER A 246 -5.24 1.55 -17.21
C SER A 246 -5.21 1.04 -18.64
N ILE A 247 -4.17 1.47 -19.34
CA ILE A 247 -3.64 0.83 -20.54
C ILE A 247 -2.33 0.13 -20.19
N LEU A 248 -2.06 -1.03 -20.79
CA LEU A 248 -0.78 -1.72 -20.71
C LEU A 248 -0.09 -1.70 -22.07
N GLY A 249 1.05 -1.01 -22.14
CA GLY A 249 2.04 -1.14 -23.20
C GLY A 249 3.13 -2.13 -22.81
N TYR A 250 3.62 -2.92 -23.76
CA TYR A 250 4.80 -3.76 -23.55
C TYR A 250 5.62 -3.93 -24.83
N ALA A 251 6.92 -4.14 -24.66
CA ALA A 251 7.85 -4.39 -25.76
C ALA A 251 8.88 -5.47 -25.36
N ASP A 252 9.18 -6.36 -26.31
CA ASP A 252 10.25 -7.34 -26.16
C ASP A 252 11.57 -6.80 -26.70
N PHE A 253 12.66 -7.03 -25.98
CA PHE A 253 13.98 -6.51 -26.33
C PHE A 253 15.10 -7.46 -25.93
N THR A 254 16.27 -7.27 -26.54
CA THR A 254 17.52 -7.93 -26.20
C THR A 254 18.59 -6.90 -25.85
N THR A 255 19.72 -7.31 -25.28
CA THR A 255 20.87 -6.41 -25.07
C THR A 255 21.35 -5.77 -26.37
N ALA A 256 21.24 -6.46 -27.52
CA ALA A 256 21.63 -5.91 -28.81
C ALA A 256 20.70 -4.77 -29.27
N ASP A 257 19.44 -4.75 -28.82
CA ASP A 257 18.52 -3.64 -29.08
C ASP A 257 18.92 -2.41 -28.25
N LEU A 258 19.39 -2.61 -27.01
CA LEU A 258 19.92 -1.53 -26.15
C LEU A 258 21.23 -0.97 -26.70
N ASP A 259 22.18 -1.83 -27.10
CA ASP A 259 23.42 -1.46 -27.77
C ASP A 259 23.16 -0.61 -29.04
N ALA A 260 22.05 -0.89 -29.71
CA ALA A 260 21.61 -0.20 -30.92
C ALA A 260 20.76 1.05 -30.62
N GLN A 261 20.49 1.37 -29.36
CA GLN A 261 19.65 2.49 -28.92
C GLN A 261 18.25 2.44 -29.56
N SER A 262 17.67 1.25 -29.63
CA SER A 262 16.35 1.01 -30.21
C SER A 262 15.24 1.65 -29.36
N THR A 263 14.23 2.22 -30.02
CA THR A 263 13.00 2.72 -29.38
C THR A 263 12.01 1.59 -29.05
N LEU A 264 12.38 0.34 -29.36
CA LEU A 264 11.61 -0.87 -29.17
C LEU A 264 10.30 -0.91 -30.00
N ALA A 265 9.70 -2.09 -30.08
CA ALA A 265 8.45 -2.31 -30.80
C ALA A 265 7.32 -2.57 -29.80
N TRP A 266 6.48 -1.56 -29.60
CA TRP A 266 5.44 -1.58 -28.57
C TRP A 266 4.14 -2.21 -29.03
N THR A 267 3.53 -2.97 -28.12
CA THR A 267 2.18 -3.53 -28.24
C THR A 267 1.33 -3.00 -27.09
N TYR A 268 0.07 -2.70 -27.38
CA TYR A 268 -0.85 -2.07 -26.44
C TYR A 268 -2.12 -2.85 -26.24
N ARG A 269 -2.72 -2.69 -25.06
CA ARG A 269 -4.04 -3.24 -24.75
C ARG A 269 -4.68 -2.52 -23.58
N THR A 270 -6.00 -2.52 -23.56
CA THR A 270 -6.77 -2.10 -22.38
C THR A 270 -7.02 -3.28 -21.44
N ILE A 271 -7.55 -2.95 -20.26
CA ILE A 271 -7.92 -3.91 -19.22
C ILE A 271 -9.44 -4.02 -19.21
N GLU A 272 -9.97 -5.15 -19.68
CA GLU A 272 -11.39 -5.29 -20.04
C GLU A 272 -12.34 -4.99 -18.87
N GLN A 273 -11.93 -5.33 -17.64
CA GLN A 273 -12.72 -5.06 -16.44
C GLN A 273 -12.77 -3.56 -16.08
N MET A 274 -11.67 -2.83 -16.30
CA MET A 274 -11.61 -1.38 -16.03
C MET A 274 -12.39 -0.59 -17.09
N ASP A 275 -12.36 -1.06 -18.34
CA ASP A 275 -13.21 -0.53 -19.41
C ASP A 275 -14.70 -0.70 -19.05
N ALA A 276 -15.06 -1.87 -18.49
CA ALA A 276 -16.43 -2.13 -18.03
C ALA A 276 -16.84 -1.19 -16.88
N TRP A 277 -15.98 -1.01 -15.87
CA TRP A 277 -16.20 -0.08 -14.76
C TRP A 277 -16.40 1.37 -15.18
N SER A 278 -15.67 1.79 -16.22
CA SER A 278 -15.79 3.15 -16.78
C SER A 278 -17.05 3.34 -17.62
N ALA A 279 -17.61 2.26 -18.17
CA ALA A 279 -18.78 2.32 -19.07
C ALA A 279 -20.14 2.24 -18.34
N GLU A 280 -20.18 1.92 -17.05
CA GLU A 280 -21.41 1.72 -16.28
C GLU A 280 -22.06 3.05 -15.84
N ILE A 281 -22.91 3.63 -16.70
CA ILE A 281 -23.74 4.80 -16.35
C ILE A 281 -25.04 4.34 -15.65
N PRO A 282 -25.48 4.96 -14.53
CA PRO A 282 -24.98 6.20 -13.92
C PRO A 282 -23.93 6.03 -12.80
N GLU A 283 -23.62 4.81 -12.40
CA GLU A 283 -22.73 4.48 -11.26
C GLU A 283 -21.40 3.94 -11.77
N TRP A 284 -20.53 4.84 -12.23
CA TRP A 284 -19.19 4.43 -12.66
C TRP A 284 -18.29 4.15 -11.46
N MET A 285 -17.30 3.29 -11.70
CA MET A 285 -16.39 2.75 -10.70
C MET A 285 -14.96 3.24 -10.94
N ARG A 286 -14.32 3.81 -9.90
CA ARG A 286 -12.93 4.28 -9.93
C ARG A 286 -12.01 3.25 -9.25
N PRO A 287 -11.09 2.61 -9.98
CA PRO A 287 -10.20 1.61 -9.40
C PRO A 287 -8.90 2.24 -8.88
N PHE A 288 -8.77 2.40 -7.55
CA PHE A 288 -7.50 2.73 -6.92
C PHE A 288 -6.62 1.49 -6.87
N LYS A 289 -5.45 1.55 -7.50
CA LYS A 289 -4.65 0.34 -7.77
C LYS A 289 -3.17 0.62 -7.99
N GLY A 290 -2.37 -0.39 -7.69
CA GLY A 290 -1.02 -0.52 -8.23
C GLY A 290 -0.95 -1.60 -9.31
N CYS A 291 0.23 -1.70 -9.93
CA CYS A 291 0.58 -2.77 -10.85
C CYS A 291 1.87 -3.45 -10.36
N THR A 292 2.09 -4.69 -10.72
CA THR A 292 3.40 -5.36 -10.57
C THR A 292 3.52 -6.52 -11.55
N THR A 293 4.74 -6.97 -11.80
CA THR A 293 5.03 -8.08 -12.71
C THR A 293 6.03 -9.05 -12.09
N ALA A 294 5.92 -10.33 -12.44
CA ALA A 294 6.89 -11.36 -12.12
C ALA A 294 6.91 -12.39 -13.25
N ASP A 295 8.06 -12.55 -13.92
CA ASP A 295 8.22 -13.44 -15.08
C ASP A 295 7.09 -13.31 -16.13
N ASN A 296 6.17 -14.27 -16.16
CA ASN A 296 5.03 -14.32 -17.08
C ASN A 296 3.73 -13.74 -16.49
N ILE A 297 3.75 -13.22 -15.27
CA ILE A 297 2.57 -12.75 -14.55
C ILE A 297 2.56 -11.22 -14.54
N VAL A 298 1.42 -10.63 -14.92
CA VAL A 298 1.09 -9.22 -14.75
C VAL A 298 -0.11 -9.11 -13.85
N VAL A 299 -0.02 -8.26 -12.83
CA VAL A 299 -1.08 -8.06 -11.83
C VAL A 299 -1.45 -6.60 -11.73
N TYR A 300 -2.75 -6.32 -11.66
CA TYR A 300 -3.30 -5.08 -11.10
C TYR A 300 -4.12 -5.43 -9.88
N ALA A 301 -3.89 -4.76 -8.75
CA ALA A 301 -4.62 -5.02 -7.52
C ALA A 301 -4.87 -3.72 -6.75
N GLY A 302 -5.92 -3.71 -5.94
CA GLY A 302 -6.32 -2.56 -5.14
C GLY A 302 -7.78 -2.66 -4.75
N TYR A 303 -8.49 -1.55 -4.82
CA TYR A 303 -9.92 -1.48 -4.48
C TYR A 303 -10.66 -0.48 -5.37
N VAL A 304 -11.97 -0.66 -5.47
CA VAL A 304 -12.83 0.21 -6.27
C VAL A 304 -13.68 1.08 -5.36
N ILE A 305 -13.86 2.36 -5.72
CA ILE A 305 -14.85 3.26 -5.11
C ILE A 305 -15.82 3.73 -6.21
N SER A 306 -17.13 3.73 -5.92
CA SER A 306 -18.15 4.33 -6.79
C SER A 306 -18.28 5.84 -6.53
N ASP A 307 -18.33 6.66 -7.58
CA ASP A 307 -18.28 8.14 -7.42
C ASP A 307 -19.65 8.77 -7.07
N TRP A 308 -20.72 8.00 -7.14
CA TRP A 308 -22.03 8.39 -6.61
C TRP A 308 -22.29 7.88 -5.20
N ALA A 309 -21.26 7.75 -4.37
CA ALA A 309 -21.42 7.54 -2.93
C ALA A 309 -22.07 8.75 -2.18
N THR A 310 -22.73 9.66 -2.90
CA THR A 310 -23.87 10.46 -2.42
C THR A 310 -25.25 9.82 -2.68
N ASN A 311 -25.34 8.53 -3.03
CA ASN A 311 -26.57 7.73 -3.18
C ASN A 311 -26.29 6.21 -3.08
N GLY A 312 -25.80 5.75 -1.94
CA GLY A 312 -26.25 4.49 -1.30
C GLY A 312 -26.13 3.15 -2.05
N ASN A 313 -25.22 2.98 -3.01
CA ASN A 313 -24.88 1.65 -3.53
C ASN A 313 -23.38 1.34 -3.28
N ASP A 314 -23.22 0.54 -2.23
CA ASP A 314 -22.03 0.03 -1.54
C ASP A 314 -21.14 -0.89 -2.38
N ILE A 315 -20.04 -0.35 -2.94
CA ILE A 315 -18.96 -1.21 -3.43
C ILE A 315 -17.61 -0.57 -3.04
N SER A 316 -17.08 -1.00 -1.90
CA SER A 316 -15.66 -0.84 -1.53
C SER A 316 -15.01 -2.22 -1.60
N ASP A 317 -14.99 -2.79 -2.80
CA ASP A 317 -14.49 -4.14 -3.03
C ASP A 317 -12.98 -4.08 -3.29
N ALA A 318 -12.23 -4.93 -2.57
CA ALA A 318 -10.88 -5.28 -3.00
C ALA A 318 -10.97 -6.05 -4.32
N PHE A 319 -10.02 -5.83 -5.22
CA PHE A 319 -9.93 -6.57 -6.46
C PHE A 319 -8.50 -6.97 -6.83
N VAL A 320 -8.40 -8.02 -7.63
CA VAL A 320 -7.18 -8.46 -8.30
C VAL A 320 -7.51 -8.85 -9.73
N LEU A 321 -6.73 -8.33 -10.67
CA LEU A 321 -6.72 -8.66 -12.08
C LEU A 321 -5.39 -9.32 -12.44
N ILE A 322 -5.42 -10.57 -12.90
CA ILE A 322 -4.21 -11.38 -13.15
C ILE A 322 -4.15 -11.80 -14.61
N ASN A 323 -2.97 -11.66 -15.21
CA ASN A 323 -2.63 -12.28 -16.49
C ASN A 323 -1.33 -13.07 -16.35
N GLU A 324 -1.41 -14.39 -16.46
CA GLU A 324 -0.25 -15.30 -16.37
C GLU A 324 0.39 -15.61 -17.74
N ASN A 325 0.19 -14.74 -18.72
CA ASN A 325 0.66 -14.94 -20.09
C ASN A 325 1.38 -13.68 -20.62
N TYR A 326 2.30 -13.15 -19.82
CA TYR A 326 3.15 -12.00 -20.14
C TYR A 326 2.37 -10.72 -20.50
N GLY A 327 1.16 -10.55 -19.99
CA GLY A 327 0.26 -9.46 -20.36
C GLY A 327 -0.50 -9.69 -21.66
N GLU A 328 -0.46 -10.89 -22.25
CA GLU A 328 -1.17 -11.24 -23.48
C GLU A 328 -2.49 -11.99 -23.18
N GLY A 329 -3.60 -11.55 -23.78
CA GLY A 329 -4.92 -12.14 -23.56
C GLY A 329 -5.65 -11.60 -22.31
N PRO A 330 -6.88 -12.03 -22.02
CA PRO A 330 -7.72 -11.40 -20.99
C PRO A 330 -7.09 -11.49 -19.59
N PHE A 331 -7.43 -10.53 -18.73
CA PHE A 331 -7.17 -10.62 -17.29
C PHE A 331 -8.29 -11.40 -16.60
N GLU A 332 -7.91 -12.30 -15.68
CA GLU A 332 -8.86 -12.92 -14.75
C GLU A 332 -9.17 -11.96 -13.61
N TYR A 333 -10.44 -11.86 -13.22
CA TYR A 333 -10.93 -10.92 -12.22
C TYR A 333 -11.37 -11.64 -10.94
N TYR A 334 -10.80 -11.22 -9.81
CA TYR A 334 -11.14 -11.66 -8.47
C TYR A 334 -11.50 -10.45 -7.61
N SER A 335 -12.50 -10.59 -6.74
CA SER A 335 -12.91 -9.53 -5.82
C SER A 335 -13.45 -10.07 -4.50
N SER A 336 -13.43 -9.24 -3.48
CA SER A 336 -14.04 -9.49 -2.18
C SER A 336 -14.60 -8.20 -1.61
N ASN A 337 -15.71 -8.30 -0.88
CA ASN A 337 -16.31 -7.16 -0.18
C ASN A 337 -15.45 -6.82 1.04
N PHE A 338 -15.01 -5.57 1.12
CA PHE A 338 -14.19 -5.05 2.22
C PHE A 338 -14.96 -3.98 3.01
N ILE A 339 -16.27 -4.19 3.16
CA ILE A 339 -17.15 -3.43 4.07
C ILE A 339 -17.52 -4.35 5.24
N PHE A 340 -17.15 -3.93 6.45
CA PHE A 340 -17.30 -4.68 7.69
C PHE A 340 -18.26 -3.94 8.62
N PRO A 341 -19.50 -4.44 8.82
CA PRO A 341 -20.42 -3.86 9.79
C PRO A 341 -19.88 -3.93 11.21
N GLN A 342 -20.02 -2.83 11.94
CA GLN A 342 -19.58 -2.68 13.33
C GLN A 342 -20.77 -2.32 14.22
N TRP A 343 -20.68 -2.70 15.50
CA TRP A 343 -21.66 -2.28 16.48
C TRP A 343 -21.45 -0.79 16.84
N ASN A 344 -22.54 -0.08 17.08
CA ASN A 344 -22.48 1.29 17.58
C ASN A 344 -22.22 1.25 19.10
N PRO A 345 -21.11 1.83 19.59
CA PRO A 345 -20.78 1.78 21.00
C PRO A 345 -21.76 2.57 21.84
N MET A 346 -21.88 2.20 23.11
CA MET A 346 -22.65 2.98 24.08
C MET A 346 -21.70 3.81 24.93
N ASN A 347 -22.11 5.03 25.26
CA ASN A 347 -21.45 5.80 26.32
C ASN A 347 -21.64 5.13 27.70
N GLU A 348 -20.97 5.64 28.74
CA GLU A 348 -21.05 5.04 30.09
C GLU A 348 -22.51 5.00 30.62
N THR A 349 -23.36 5.91 30.14
CA THR A 349 -24.78 5.98 30.53
C THR A 349 -25.70 4.99 29.80
N GLY A 350 -25.18 4.25 28.82
CA GLY A 350 -25.91 3.23 28.06
C GLY A 350 -26.73 3.77 26.88
N THR A 351 -26.37 4.94 26.36
CA THR A 351 -26.92 5.47 25.10
C THR A 351 -25.92 5.27 23.98
N ASP A 352 -26.39 4.90 22.78
CA ASP A 352 -25.53 4.80 21.59
C ASP A 352 -24.69 6.08 21.41
N TYR A 353 -23.51 5.94 20.84
CA TYR A 353 -22.55 7.04 20.75
C TYR A 353 -22.76 7.84 19.46
N PHE A 354 -22.99 7.16 18.33
CA PHE A 354 -23.15 7.80 17.03
C PHE A 354 -24.63 7.97 16.63
N TYR A 355 -25.08 9.21 16.36
CA TYR A 355 -26.47 9.54 16.03
C TYR A 355 -26.64 10.44 14.79
N SER A 356 -27.70 10.20 14.02
CA SER A 356 -28.12 10.99 12.86
C SER A 356 -28.63 12.39 13.25
N ASP A 357 -27.87 13.44 12.92
CA ASP A 357 -28.18 14.88 13.05
C ASP A 357 -28.70 15.36 14.44
N PRO A 358 -28.01 16.29 15.14
CA PRO A 358 -28.49 16.86 16.39
C PRO A 358 -29.84 17.60 16.32
N ASN A 359 -30.39 17.86 15.13
CA ASN A 359 -31.66 18.56 14.91
C ASN A 359 -32.84 17.66 14.47
N ALA A 360 -32.63 16.36 14.28
CA ALA A 360 -33.64 15.36 13.93
C ALA A 360 -33.96 14.44 15.14
N PRO A 361 -35.05 13.64 15.13
CA PRO A 361 -35.21 12.59 16.14
C PRO A 361 -34.01 11.64 16.07
N MET A 362 -33.23 11.58 17.16
CA MET A 362 -31.95 10.85 17.25
C MET A 362 -32.15 9.37 16.89
N THR A 363 -31.70 9.01 15.70
CA THR A 363 -31.64 7.62 15.23
C THR A 363 -30.16 7.24 15.23
N PRO A 364 -29.75 6.10 15.82
CA PRO A 364 -28.36 5.68 15.79
C PRO A 364 -27.86 5.48 14.35
N TYR A 365 -26.58 5.77 14.09
CA TYR A 365 -25.94 5.38 12.84
C TYR A 365 -25.61 3.89 12.82
N ASP A 366 -25.73 3.27 11.65
CA ASP A 366 -25.07 2.00 11.37
C ASP A 366 -23.59 2.29 11.11
N VAL A 367 -22.73 1.66 11.89
CA VAL A 367 -21.28 1.87 11.82
C VAL A 367 -20.68 0.79 10.92
N VAL A 368 -19.80 1.17 10.01
CA VAL A 368 -19.06 0.22 9.17
C VAL A 368 -17.60 0.61 9.10
N GLN A 369 -16.72 -0.36 8.86
CA GLN A 369 -15.34 -0.12 8.46
C GLN A 369 -15.12 -0.59 7.03
N GLY A 370 -14.37 0.16 6.25
CA GLY A 370 -13.99 -0.24 4.90
C GLY A 370 -12.95 0.68 4.30
N PHE A 371 -12.56 0.41 3.05
CA PHE A 371 -11.61 1.28 2.35
C PHE A 371 -12.12 2.72 2.29
N ILE A 372 -11.26 3.66 2.66
CA ILE A 372 -11.57 5.09 2.65
C ILE A 372 -10.42 5.86 2.00
N PHE A 373 -10.78 6.96 1.31
CA PHE A 373 -9.88 7.78 0.49
C PHE A 373 -9.21 7.00 -0.65
N ALA A 374 -8.57 7.73 -1.55
CA ALA A 374 -7.69 7.14 -2.56
C ALA A 374 -6.47 6.51 -1.90
N GLY A 375 -5.87 5.49 -2.52
CA GLY A 375 -4.68 4.82 -2.02
C GLY A 375 -3.60 4.85 -3.09
N HIS A 376 -2.59 5.70 -2.91
CA HIS A 376 -1.37 5.67 -3.72
C HIS A 376 -0.47 4.54 -3.21
N MET A 377 -0.80 3.32 -3.60
CA MET A 377 -0.23 2.07 -3.10
C MET A 377 0.52 1.31 -4.19
N ASN A 378 1.60 0.62 -3.84
CA ASN A 378 2.27 -0.31 -4.74
C ASN A 378 1.95 -1.77 -4.36
N ILE A 379 2.05 -2.67 -5.34
CA ILE A 379 1.81 -4.10 -5.16
C ILE A 379 3.16 -4.82 -5.17
N GLN A 380 3.34 -5.79 -4.29
CA GLN A 380 4.54 -6.63 -4.20
C GLN A 380 4.16 -8.10 -4.24
N PHE A 381 4.96 -8.91 -4.92
CA PHE A 381 4.90 -10.36 -4.75
C PHE A 381 5.58 -10.75 -3.43
N LYS A 382 5.10 -11.82 -2.79
CA LYS A 382 5.72 -12.44 -1.61
C LYS A 382 5.56 -13.95 -1.67
N ASP A 383 6.26 -14.64 -0.77
CA ASP A 383 6.20 -16.10 -0.60
C ASP A 383 6.46 -16.84 -1.93
N ASP A 384 7.63 -16.60 -2.55
CA ASP A 384 8.03 -17.18 -3.84
C ASP A 384 7.01 -16.91 -4.97
N ASN A 385 6.48 -15.69 -5.03
CA ASN A 385 5.44 -15.25 -5.97
C ASN A 385 4.14 -16.07 -5.89
N SER A 386 3.86 -16.76 -4.78
CA SER A 386 2.57 -17.44 -4.55
C SER A 386 1.49 -16.50 -4.02
N LYS A 387 1.87 -15.32 -3.54
CA LYS A 387 0.95 -14.28 -3.07
C LYS A 387 1.37 -12.91 -3.54
N ILE A 388 0.42 -11.99 -3.52
CA ILE A 388 0.67 -10.56 -3.62
C ILE A 388 0.23 -9.87 -2.33
N THR A 389 0.92 -8.79 -1.97
CA THR A 389 0.61 -7.97 -0.81
C THR A 389 0.68 -6.49 -1.15
N TRP A 390 -0.09 -5.69 -0.43
CA TRP A 390 -0.04 -4.23 -0.49
C TRP A 390 -0.57 -3.63 0.81
N SER A 391 -0.10 -2.43 1.15
CA SER A 391 -0.70 -1.64 2.22
C SER A 391 -1.93 -0.90 1.73
N GLY A 392 -3.04 -1.02 2.46
CA GLY A 392 -4.26 -0.26 2.26
C GLY A 392 -4.73 0.38 3.57
N ASN A 393 -5.74 1.23 3.50
CA ASN A 393 -6.32 1.84 4.69
C ASN A 393 -7.79 1.50 4.83
N MET A 394 -8.20 1.18 6.04
CA MET A 394 -9.61 1.13 6.39
C MET A 394 -9.95 2.25 7.35
N GLY A 395 -11.13 2.82 7.22
CA GLY A 395 -11.64 3.79 8.17
C GLY A 395 -13.05 3.48 8.63
N VAL A 396 -13.40 4.03 9.79
CA VAL A 396 -14.75 3.99 10.33
C VAL A 396 -15.60 5.01 9.58
N THR A 397 -16.75 4.57 9.07
CA THR A 397 -17.75 5.39 8.39
C THR A 397 -19.16 4.96 8.81
N PHE A 398 -20.17 5.72 8.39
CA PHE A 398 -21.56 5.54 8.79
C PHE A 398 -22.45 5.39 7.56
N ASP A 399 -23.30 4.36 7.56
CA ASP A 399 -24.28 4.18 6.49
C ASP A 399 -25.42 5.20 6.66
N ALA A 400 -25.76 5.89 5.56
CA ALA A 400 -26.89 6.81 5.56
C ALA A 400 -28.17 6.03 5.25
N LEU A 401 -28.89 5.70 6.33
CA LEU A 401 -30.21 5.07 6.33
C LEU A 401 -31.33 5.79 5.54
N ASP A 402 -31.05 6.84 4.77
CA ASP A 402 -32.05 7.59 4.00
C ASP A 402 -31.96 7.41 2.47
N GLY A 403 -31.05 6.58 1.98
CA GLY A 403 -30.89 6.35 0.54
C GLY A 403 -30.31 7.56 -0.22
N ASN A 404 -29.75 8.55 0.49
CA ASN A 404 -28.95 9.64 -0.07
C ASN A 404 -27.43 9.42 0.09
N GLY A 405 -27.02 8.16 0.29
CA GLY A 405 -25.62 7.75 0.43
C GLY A 405 -24.94 8.28 1.69
N PRO A 406 -23.81 7.67 2.08
CA PRO A 406 -23.04 8.14 3.23
C PRO A 406 -22.78 9.64 3.04
N GLY A 407 -23.30 10.45 3.96
CA GLY A 407 -23.01 11.87 3.97
C GLY A 407 -21.53 12.04 4.29
N TYR A 408 -20.65 12.03 3.27
CA TYR A 408 -19.22 12.31 3.35
C TYR A 408 -18.94 13.78 3.68
N TYR A 409 -19.65 14.33 4.67
CA TYR A 409 -19.50 15.71 5.05
C TYR A 409 -19.29 15.86 6.54
N TYR A 410 -18.27 15.18 7.08
CA TYR A 410 -17.51 15.68 8.22
C TYR A 410 -16.07 15.12 8.22
N PRO A 411 -15.04 15.90 7.85
CA PRO A 411 -13.62 15.51 8.05
C PRO A 411 -13.21 15.38 9.53
N ALA A 412 -14.14 15.59 10.47
CA ALA A 412 -13.89 15.50 11.91
C ALA A 412 -13.90 14.06 12.46
N LEU A 413 -14.49 13.09 11.75
CA LEU A 413 -14.78 11.76 12.34
C LEU A 413 -14.18 10.56 11.59
N CYS A 414 -13.65 10.73 10.39
CA CYS A 414 -12.95 9.63 9.73
C CYS A 414 -11.65 9.37 10.50
N GLN A 415 -11.47 8.17 11.06
CA GLN A 415 -10.19 7.66 11.54
C GLN A 415 -9.74 6.59 10.55
N ILE A 416 -8.44 6.51 10.32
CA ILE A 416 -7.88 5.70 9.22
C ILE A 416 -6.80 4.80 9.80
N TYR A 417 -6.85 3.52 9.47
CA TYR A 417 -5.97 2.49 10.05
C TYR A 417 -5.29 1.70 8.93
N PRO A 418 -3.94 1.73 8.87
CA PRO A 418 -3.17 0.95 7.92
C PRO A 418 -3.36 -0.54 8.10
N LYS A 419 -3.58 -1.23 6.98
CA LYS A 419 -3.75 -2.68 6.86
C LYS A 419 -2.76 -3.25 5.86
N GLU A 420 -2.27 -4.47 6.09
CA GLU A 420 -1.68 -5.31 5.05
C GLU A 420 -2.85 -6.02 4.38
N ILE A 421 -2.99 -5.92 3.07
CA ILE A 421 -3.95 -6.72 2.31
C ILE A 421 -3.16 -7.76 1.51
N VAL A 422 -3.59 -9.01 1.56
CA VAL A 422 -2.94 -10.14 0.90
C VAL A 422 -3.93 -10.87 0.01
N PHE A 423 -3.51 -11.21 -1.19
CA PHE A 423 -4.21 -12.13 -2.07
C PHE A 423 -3.33 -13.32 -2.40
N ASP A 424 -3.87 -14.52 -2.17
CA ASP A 424 -3.20 -15.78 -2.45
C ASP A 424 -3.52 -16.25 -3.87
N LEU A 425 -2.49 -16.39 -4.71
CA LEU A 425 -2.65 -16.68 -6.14
C LEU A 425 -3.04 -18.14 -6.40
N ASP A 426 -2.82 -19.05 -5.44
CA ASP A 426 -3.18 -20.47 -5.59
C ASP A 426 -4.64 -20.74 -5.19
N THR A 427 -5.13 -20.05 -4.16
CA THR A 427 -6.47 -20.24 -3.59
C THR A 427 -7.48 -19.19 -4.03
N HIS A 428 -6.98 -18.06 -4.54
CA HIS A 428 -7.74 -16.87 -4.90
C HIS A 428 -8.54 -16.28 -3.72
N GLU A 429 -7.97 -16.36 -2.51
CA GLU A 429 -8.58 -15.83 -1.29
C GLU A 429 -7.90 -14.52 -0.86
N PHE A 430 -8.73 -13.55 -0.44
CA PHE A 430 -8.28 -12.30 0.17
C PHE A 430 -8.16 -12.46 1.68
N SER A 431 -7.18 -11.77 2.23
CA SER A 431 -7.02 -11.56 3.67
C SER A 431 -6.45 -10.21 3.97
N PHE A 432 -6.54 -9.78 5.23
CA PHE A 432 -5.85 -8.58 5.69
C PHE A 432 -5.36 -8.73 7.13
N LYS A 433 -4.45 -7.85 7.51
CA LYS A 433 -3.95 -7.73 8.88
C LYS A 433 -3.87 -6.29 9.28
N ASP A 434 -4.02 -6.04 10.57
CA ASP A 434 -3.79 -4.73 11.14
C ASP A 434 -2.29 -4.45 11.20
N LEU A 435 -1.83 -3.42 10.48
CA LEU A 435 -0.44 -2.97 10.59
C LEU A 435 -0.29 -2.12 11.84
N TYR A 436 -1.17 -1.13 11.95
CA TYR A 436 -1.22 -0.19 13.05
C TYR A 436 -2.58 0.53 13.05
N ILE A 437 -3.24 0.78 14.18
CA ILE A 437 -3.01 0.16 15.49
C ILE A 437 -3.53 -1.29 15.44
N GLU A 438 -3.02 -2.14 16.31
CA GLU A 438 -3.30 -3.58 16.31
C GLU A 438 -4.30 -3.95 17.41
N GLY A 439 -5.36 -4.70 17.07
CA GLY A 439 -6.27 -5.32 18.03
C GLY A 439 -5.71 -6.61 18.65
N ALA A 440 -6.50 -7.29 19.48
CA ALA A 440 -6.09 -8.54 20.13
C ALA A 440 -5.95 -9.72 19.17
N ASN A 441 -6.69 -9.75 18.05
CA ASN A 441 -6.63 -10.82 17.05
C ASN A 441 -6.36 -10.27 15.63
N PRO A 442 -5.17 -9.70 15.37
CA PRO A 442 -4.88 -8.94 14.15
C PRO A 442 -4.85 -9.75 12.85
N THR A 443 -5.07 -11.07 12.92
CA THR A 443 -5.04 -12.00 11.79
C THR A 443 -6.38 -12.66 11.50
N ASP A 444 -7.43 -12.32 12.23
CA ASP A 444 -8.75 -12.96 12.10
C ASP A 444 -9.60 -12.42 10.93
N ASN A 445 -9.05 -11.48 10.14
CA ASN A 445 -9.73 -10.73 9.09
C ASN A 445 -11.02 -10.04 9.57
N ILE A 446 -11.04 -9.60 10.83
CA ILE A 446 -11.99 -8.64 11.37
C ILE A 446 -11.18 -7.37 11.67
N PRO A 447 -11.59 -6.18 11.16
CA PRO A 447 -10.83 -4.98 11.42
C PRO A 447 -10.89 -4.65 12.90
N MET A 448 -9.74 -4.31 13.52
CA MET A 448 -9.78 -3.82 14.90
C MET A 448 -10.74 -2.64 15.06
N VAL A 449 -11.36 -2.58 16.22
CA VAL A 449 -12.31 -1.55 16.57
C VAL A 449 -11.62 -0.57 17.52
N PRO A 450 -11.59 0.74 17.21
CA PRO A 450 -10.73 1.67 17.95
C PRO A 450 -11.19 1.98 19.38
N TRP A 451 -12.31 1.42 19.82
CA TRP A 451 -12.81 1.52 21.19
C TRP A 451 -12.88 0.18 21.94
N ASP A 452 -12.41 -0.90 21.31
CA ASP A 452 -12.45 -2.28 21.79
C ASP A 452 -11.23 -3.02 21.21
N LEU A 453 -10.04 -2.66 21.69
CA LEU A 453 -8.78 -3.22 21.23
C LEU A 453 -8.54 -4.63 21.75
N ASP A 454 -9.12 -4.99 22.90
CA ASP A 454 -9.02 -6.35 23.44
C ASP A 454 -10.01 -7.34 22.79
N GLU A 455 -10.90 -6.82 21.94
CA GLU A 455 -11.90 -7.53 21.15
C GLU A 455 -12.86 -8.39 21.99
N ASP A 456 -13.16 -7.94 23.22
CA ASP A 456 -14.07 -8.63 24.13
C ASP A 456 -15.55 -8.20 23.94
N GLY A 457 -15.81 -7.21 23.09
CA GLY A 457 -17.12 -6.66 22.81
C GLY A 457 -17.58 -5.59 23.80
N VAL A 458 -16.68 -5.06 24.61
CA VAL A 458 -16.91 -3.99 25.59
C VAL A 458 -16.02 -2.80 25.27
N VAL A 459 -16.52 -1.59 25.51
CA VAL A 459 -15.69 -0.38 25.39
C VAL A 459 -14.55 -0.43 26.40
N ASP A 460 -13.32 -0.24 25.93
CA ASP A 460 -12.10 -0.31 26.75
C ASP A 460 -12.08 0.73 27.88
N SER A 461 -12.48 1.97 27.58
CA SER A 461 -12.39 3.10 28.52
C SER A 461 -13.32 4.26 28.20
N PHE A 462 -13.58 5.09 29.22
CA PHE A 462 -14.42 6.28 29.16
C PHE A 462 -13.73 7.45 29.86
N ASP A 463 -13.94 8.64 29.32
CA ASP A 463 -13.37 9.88 29.85
C ASP A 463 -14.16 10.37 31.09
N PRO A 464 -13.69 11.42 31.80
CA PRO A 464 -14.38 11.94 32.98
C PRO A 464 -15.80 12.48 32.73
N ASP A 465 -16.16 12.78 31.48
CA ASP A 465 -17.48 13.24 31.07
C ASP A 465 -18.41 12.06 30.70
N GLY A 466 -17.88 10.83 30.67
CA GLY A 466 -18.58 9.59 30.38
C GLY A 466 -18.66 9.27 28.89
N ASP A 467 -17.91 10.01 28.07
CA ASP A 467 -17.76 9.76 26.64
C ASP A 467 -16.72 8.65 26.42
N MET A 468 -16.93 7.85 25.38
CA MET A 468 -16.04 6.75 25.06
C MET A 468 -14.67 7.27 24.67
N GLU A 469 -13.64 6.70 25.28
CA GLU A 469 -12.28 6.89 24.83
C GLU A 469 -11.99 5.93 23.69
N TRP A 470 -11.59 6.49 22.55
CA TRP A 470 -11.17 5.72 21.37
C TRP A 470 -9.74 6.05 20.98
N VAL A 471 -9.15 5.14 20.26
CA VAL A 471 -7.77 5.22 19.80
C VAL A 471 -7.75 5.98 18.47
N TRP A 472 -6.90 7.01 18.39
CA TRP A 472 -6.80 7.86 17.21
C TRP A 472 -5.70 7.38 16.27
N ASN A 473 -5.96 7.45 14.96
CA ASN A 473 -4.96 7.25 13.94
C ASN A 473 -5.28 8.02 12.64
N TRP A 474 -4.27 8.69 12.11
CA TRP A 474 -4.35 9.50 10.90
C TRP A 474 -3.02 9.38 10.12
N PRO A 475 -2.85 8.28 9.37
CA PRO A 475 -1.67 7.98 8.57
C PRO A 475 -1.71 8.78 7.25
N ILE A 476 -1.98 10.08 7.38
CA ILE A 476 -2.00 11.08 6.33
C ILE A 476 -1.25 12.29 6.90
N TYR A 477 -0.39 12.89 6.10
CA TYR A 477 0.44 14.01 6.52
C TYR A 477 -0.38 15.20 7.04
N PHE A 478 -1.32 15.71 6.24
CA PHE A 478 -2.02 16.96 6.52
C PHE A 478 -3.45 16.71 7.07
N PRO A 479 -3.93 17.55 7.99
CA PRO A 479 -5.18 17.31 8.71
C PRO A 479 -6.42 17.85 7.98
N VAL A 480 -6.29 18.25 6.71
CA VAL A 480 -7.39 18.80 5.91
C VAL A 480 -7.88 17.76 4.91
N GLY A 481 -9.17 17.40 5.01
CA GLY A 481 -9.79 16.33 4.21
C GLY A 481 -9.74 16.55 2.69
N ASP A 482 -9.70 17.80 2.22
CA ASP A 482 -9.62 18.10 0.77
C ASP A 482 -8.25 17.70 0.18
N VAL A 483 -7.20 17.62 1.01
CA VAL A 483 -5.82 17.28 0.63
C VAL A 483 -5.52 15.80 0.88
N ALA A 484 -6.27 15.17 1.80
CA ALA A 484 -6.13 13.78 2.21
C ALA A 484 -6.16 12.79 1.03
N PHE A 485 -6.96 13.06 -0.01
CA PHE A 485 -6.99 12.24 -1.23
C PHE A 485 -5.60 12.07 -1.86
N HIS A 486 -4.78 13.11 -1.82
CA HIS A 486 -3.49 13.15 -2.51
C HIS A 486 -2.29 12.85 -1.61
N GLU A 487 -2.49 12.67 -0.31
CA GLU A 487 -1.40 12.47 0.66
C GLU A 487 -1.33 11.05 1.22
N THR A 488 -2.31 10.21 0.89
CA THR A 488 -2.33 8.78 1.20
C THR A 488 -1.28 8.01 0.39
N ASN A 489 -0.01 8.18 0.76
CA ASN A 489 1.12 7.53 0.12
C ASN A 489 1.63 6.36 0.97
N PHE A 490 1.12 5.16 0.69
CA PHE A 490 1.50 3.93 1.38
C PHE A 490 2.35 3.09 0.47
N LYS A 491 3.53 2.71 0.94
CA LYS A 491 4.44 1.91 0.13
C LYS A 491 4.92 0.70 0.90
N THR A 492 4.90 -0.43 0.23
CA THR A 492 5.34 -1.72 0.76
C THR A 492 6.49 -2.23 -0.09
N VAL A 493 7.53 -2.77 0.54
CA VAL A 493 8.61 -3.48 -0.13
C VAL A 493 8.76 -4.86 0.49
N VAL A 494 9.05 -5.86 -0.34
CA VAL A 494 9.26 -7.24 0.08
C VAL A 494 10.62 -7.70 -0.40
N ASN A 495 11.38 -8.37 0.47
CA ASN A 495 12.51 -9.18 0.04
C ASN A 495 12.69 -10.39 0.95
N GLU A 496 12.79 -11.58 0.37
CA GLU A 496 12.78 -12.85 1.09
C GLU A 496 11.55 -12.97 2.04
N ASN A 497 11.80 -13.07 3.34
CA ASN A 497 10.82 -13.06 4.44
C ASN A 497 10.52 -11.66 4.99
N TRP A 498 11.27 -10.63 4.58
CA TRP A 498 11.06 -9.27 5.07
C TRP A 498 9.98 -8.55 4.29
N ILE A 499 9.17 -7.81 5.02
CA ILE A 499 8.18 -6.88 4.49
C ILE A 499 8.31 -5.59 5.27
N VAL A 500 8.42 -4.47 4.56
CA VAL A 500 8.47 -3.15 5.17
C VAL A 500 7.39 -2.29 4.54
N SER A 501 6.55 -1.69 5.36
CA SER A 501 5.56 -0.70 4.92
C SER A 501 5.87 0.66 5.52
N VAL A 502 5.76 1.71 4.70
CA VAL A 502 6.03 3.10 5.09
C VAL A 502 4.89 4.03 4.69
N TRP A 503 4.64 5.05 5.50
CA TRP A 503 3.69 6.13 5.24
C TRP A 503 4.05 7.40 6.00
N SER A 504 3.43 8.52 5.62
CA SER A 504 3.47 9.77 6.39
C SER A 504 2.33 9.78 7.41
N ASP A 505 2.65 9.97 8.68
CA ASP A 505 1.70 10.04 9.78
C ASP A 505 1.53 11.47 10.29
N GLY A 506 0.28 11.93 10.33
CA GLY A 506 -0.10 13.27 10.78
C GLY A 506 -1.06 13.24 11.97
N THR A 507 -1.16 12.11 12.69
CA THR A 507 -2.08 11.96 13.82
C THR A 507 -1.90 13.07 14.85
N LYS A 508 -0.66 13.38 15.21
CA LYS A 508 -0.36 14.40 16.23
C LYS A 508 -0.65 15.82 15.75
N ALA A 509 -0.30 16.12 14.50
CA ALA A 509 -0.66 17.39 13.89
C ALA A 509 -2.19 17.55 13.89
N LYS A 510 -2.93 16.53 13.41
CA LYS A 510 -4.40 16.52 13.42
C LYS A 510 -4.98 16.79 14.80
N ARG A 511 -4.46 16.17 15.87
CA ARG A 511 -4.91 16.43 17.25
C ARG A 511 -4.81 17.90 17.64
N PHE A 512 -3.69 18.54 17.31
CA PHE A 512 -3.52 19.97 17.53
C PHE A 512 -4.56 20.80 16.76
N TYR A 513 -4.75 20.50 15.47
CA TYR A 513 -5.74 21.20 14.63
C TYR A 513 -7.18 21.00 15.10
N ASP A 514 -7.51 19.85 15.68
CA ASP A 514 -8.80 19.57 16.31
C ASP A 514 -8.97 20.26 17.68
N GLY A 515 -7.95 21.00 18.15
CA GLY A 515 -8.02 21.89 19.31
C GLY A 515 -7.34 21.38 20.58
N ASP A 516 -6.63 20.26 20.51
CA ASP A 516 -5.88 19.71 21.65
C ASP A 516 -4.54 20.45 21.84
N ALA A 517 -4.52 21.39 22.78
CA ALA A 517 -3.35 22.21 23.06
C ALA A 517 -2.14 21.43 23.61
N SER A 518 -2.31 20.16 24.03
CA SER A 518 -1.18 19.32 24.45
C SER A 518 -0.27 18.90 23.29
N PHE A 519 -0.77 18.98 22.06
CA PHE A 519 -0.05 18.66 20.83
C PHE A 519 0.56 19.88 20.13
N ALA A 520 0.68 21.03 20.80
CA ALA A 520 1.20 22.27 20.20
C ALA A 520 2.62 22.13 19.61
N ASP A 521 3.48 21.29 20.20
CA ASP A 521 4.83 21.02 19.68
C ASP A 521 4.83 20.13 18.41
N TRP A 522 3.66 19.70 17.94
CA TRP A 522 3.49 18.79 16.80
C TRP A 522 2.73 19.41 15.62
N GLU A 523 2.36 20.70 15.70
CA GLU A 523 1.61 21.41 14.64
C GLU A 523 2.24 21.23 13.25
N ALA A 524 3.57 21.27 13.19
CA ALA A 524 4.37 21.23 11.97
C ALA A 524 5.42 20.10 11.97
N VAL A 525 5.13 19.00 12.67
CA VAL A 525 6.07 17.89 12.84
C VAL A 525 5.42 16.58 12.38
N PRO A 526 5.33 16.36 11.06
CA PRO A 526 4.87 15.08 10.56
C PRO A 526 5.89 13.97 10.81
N GLU A 527 5.42 12.75 10.72
CA GLU A 527 6.23 11.59 11.03
C GLU A 527 6.33 10.67 9.82
N VAL A 528 7.51 10.12 9.57
CA VAL A 528 7.65 8.95 8.70
C VAL A 528 7.45 7.73 9.58
N ALA A 529 6.40 6.96 9.32
CA ALA A 529 6.13 5.70 9.99
C ALA A 529 6.70 4.54 9.16
N ILE A 530 7.37 3.61 9.83
CA ILE A 530 7.96 2.40 9.25
C ILE A 530 7.57 1.22 10.11
N VAL A 531 6.85 0.25 9.53
CA VAL A 531 6.55 -1.03 10.18
C VAL A 531 7.22 -2.16 9.43
N VAL A 532 7.69 -3.15 10.17
CA VAL A 532 8.54 -4.21 9.63
C VAL A 532 8.01 -5.56 10.07
N SER A 533 7.96 -6.49 9.14
CA SER A 533 7.86 -7.91 9.39
C SER A 533 9.14 -8.59 8.89
N ALA A 534 9.69 -9.51 9.68
CA ALA A 534 10.83 -10.34 9.30
C ALA A 534 10.44 -11.83 9.16
N ASP A 535 9.14 -12.13 9.06
CA ASP A 535 8.61 -13.50 9.11
C ASP A 535 7.45 -13.74 8.12
N HIS A 536 7.58 -13.19 6.91
CA HIS A 536 6.58 -13.27 5.83
C HIS A 536 5.26 -12.56 6.16
N GLY A 537 5.30 -11.50 6.96
CA GLY A 537 4.09 -10.80 7.42
C GLY A 537 3.29 -11.62 8.41
N ALA A 538 3.87 -12.66 9.04
CA ALA A 538 3.17 -13.41 10.08
C ALA A 538 2.93 -12.52 11.30
N THR A 539 3.98 -11.78 11.70
CA THR A 539 3.94 -10.74 12.71
C THR A 539 4.54 -9.45 12.20
N TRP A 540 4.14 -8.35 12.83
CA TRP A 540 4.60 -7.00 12.54
C TRP A 540 5.28 -6.41 13.77
N SER A 541 6.07 -5.37 13.57
CA SER A 541 6.70 -4.60 14.64
C SER A 541 5.83 -3.43 15.06
N GLU A 542 6.10 -2.85 16.23
CA GLU A 542 5.64 -1.47 16.47
C GLU A 542 6.30 -0.52 15.45
N PRO A 543 5.61 0.55 15.02
CA PRO A 543 6.20 1.48 14.07
C PRO A 543 7.43 2.20 14.65
N ILE A 544 8.47 2.30 13.82
CA ILE A 544 9.49 3.34 13.95
C ILE A 544 8.89 4.63 13.42
N PHE A 545 8.93 5.70 14.21
CA PHE A 545 8.55 7.04 13.78
C PHE A 545 9.81 7.90 13.69
N LEU A 546 10.06 8.47 12.51
CA LEU A 546 11.13 9.44 12.27
C LEU A 546 10.50 10.84 12.15
N ASN A 547 10.96 11.79 12.97
CA ASN A 547 10.39 13.14 13.00
C ASN A 547 11.37 14.17 13.58
N ALA A 548 11.10 15.47 13.37
CA ALA A 548 11.98 16.55 13.78
C ALA A 548 12.18 16.70 15.31
N ASN A 549 11.26 16.19 16.12
CA ASN A 549 11.30 16.35 17.58
C ASN A 549 12.12 15.23 18.26
N ASP A 550 11.96 14.00 17.78
CA ASP A 550 12.51 12.79 18.42
C ASP A 550 13.70 12.18 17.66
N THR A 551 13.91 12.56 16.39
CA THR A 551 14.98 12.03 15.53
C THR A 551 15.95 13.16 15.15
N PRO A 552 17.15 13.24 15.77
CA PRO A 552 18.11 14.33 15.55
C PRO A 552 18.50 14.55 14.08
N GLU A 553 18.55 13.48 13.29
CA GLU A 553 18.88 13.51 11.87
C GLU A 553 17.80 14.20 11.02
N PHE A 554 16.56 14.25 11.53
CA PHE A 554 15.41 14.94 10.94
C PHE A 554 15.17 16.32 11.56
N ALA A 555 16.10 16.82 12.38
CA ALA A 555 15.94 18.14 13.00
C ALA A 555 15.67 19.20 11.92
N ASP A 556 14.66 20.02 12.16
CA ASP A 556 14.18 21.08 11.26
C ASP A 556 13.60 20.61 9.91
N GLN A 557 13.42 19.31 9.69
CA GLN A 557 12.81 18.77 8.46
C GLN A 557 11.30 18.56 8.59
N ILE A 558 10.61 18.63 7.46
CA ILE A 558 9.18 18.33 7.33
C ILE A 558 9.03 17.27 6.22
N PRO A 559 9.17 15.97 6.56
CA PRO A 559 9.14 14.91 5.56
C PRO A 559 7.73 14.67 5.00
N CYS A 560 7.65 14.61 3.68
CA CYS A 560 6.43 14.38 2.90
C CYS A 560 6.68 13.32 1.81
N TYR A 561 5.63 12.60 1.42
CA TYR A 561 5.64 11.64 0.31
C TYR A 561 6.81 10.64 0.41
N VAL A 562 6.84 9.86 1.48
CA VAL A 562 7.90 8.88 1.70
C VAL A 562 7.75 7.64 0.83
N TYR A 563 8.85 7.20 0.23
CA TYR A 563 8.97 5.97 -0.56
C TYR A 563 10.14 5.14 -0.03
N PRO A 564 9.98 3.82 0.13
CA PRO A 564 11.10 2.93 0.37
C PRO A 564 11.82 2.67 -0.96
N GLY A 565 13.05 2.16 -0.89
CA GLY A 565 13.66 1.45 -2.01
C GLY A 565 12.83 0.23 -2.41
N ASP A 566 13.03 -0.27 -3.61
CA ASP A 566 12.31 -1.44 -4.14
C ASP A 566 12.76 -2.79 -3.62
N VAL A 567 13.85 -2.81 -2.85
CA VAL A 567 14.32 -3.99 -2.16
C VAL A 567 14.81 -3.61 -0.77
N ILE A 568 14.72 -4.57 0.14
CA ILE A 568 15.36 -4.52 1.46
C ILE A 568 16.70 -5.24 1.31
N ASP A 569 17.80 -4.60 1.68
CA ASP A 569 19.11 -5.25 1.73
C ASP A 569 19.13 -6.17 2.97
N VAL A 570 18.68 -7.42 2.82
CA VAL A 570 18.57 -8.35 3.94
C VAL A 570 19.95 -8.87 4.34
N ILE A 571 20.42 -8.44 5.50
CA ILE A 571 21.75 -8.77 6.03
C ILE A 571 21.72 -10.11 6.77
N SER A 572 20.65 -10.39 7.51
CA SER A 572 20.47 -11.66 8.21
C SER A 572 19.02 -12.03 8.43
N ASN A 573 18.74 -13.32 8.20
CA ASN A 573 17.45 -13.99 8.43
C ASN A 573 17.54 -15.09 9.47
N THR A 574 18.49 -14.97 10.38
CA THR A 574 18.67 -15.98 11.43
C THR A 574 17.70 -15.68 12.56
N PRO A 575 16.89 -16.64 13.05
CA PRO A 575 16.05 -16.43 14.21
C PRO A 575 16.83 -15.87 15.40
N GLY A 576 16.38 -14.74 15.95
CA GLY A 576 17.05 -13.98 17.01
C GLY A 576 18.23 -13.12 16.55
N ASN A 577 18.37 -12.91 15.23
CA ASN A 577 19.31 -12.00 14.59
C ASN A 577 18.76 -11.65 13.20
N TYR A 578 17.60 -10.96 13.19
CA TYR A 578 17.01 -10.42 11.97
C TYR A 578 17.58 -9.03 11.75
N HIS A 579 18.20 -8.82 10.60
CA HIS A 579 18.91 -7.59 10.28
C HIS A 579 18.70 -7.23 8.81
N GLY A 580 18.32 -5.99 8.52
CA GLY A 580 18.03 -5.55 7.16
C GLY A 580 18.15 -4.04 6.99
N LYS A 581 18.62 -3.62 5.83
CA LYS A 581 18.78 -2.22 5.47
C LYS A 581 17.62 -1.75 4.58
N VAL A 582 17.02 -0.63 5.00
CA VAL A 582 15.88 0.01 4.34
C VAL A 582 16.31 1.37 3.80
N HIS A 583 16.09 1.57 2.51
CA HIS A 583 16.33 2.85 1.84
C HIS A 583 15.08 3.71 1.85
N LEU A 584 15.24 5.02 1.99
CA LEU A 584 14.14 5.99 1.95
C LEU A 584 14.43 7.10 0.93
N PHE A 585 13.38 7.48 0.21
CA PHE A 585 13.29 8.65 -0.64
C PHE A 585 12.08 9.47 -0.22
N TYR A 586 12.23 10.78 -0.01
CA TYR A 586 11.14 11.64 0.42
C TYR A 586 11.42 13.10 0.03
N PHE A 587 10.42 13.95 0.20
CA PHE A 587 10.55 15.39 0.06
C PHE A 587 10.59 16.03 1.44
N ASP A 588 11.58 16.87 1.71
CA ASP A 588 11.60 17.76 2.86
C ASP A 588 11.03 19.12 2.47
N ASP A 589 9.92 19.49 3.12
CA ASP A 589 9.20 20.73 2.81
C ASP A 589 9.91 22.01 3.29
N ASN A 590 10.89 21.90 4.21
CA ASN A 590 11.67 22.96 4.85
C ASN A 590 10.90 24.06 5.64
N ASP A 591 9.74 24.51 5.17
CA ASP A 591 8.98 25.62 5.75
C ASP A 591 7.50 25.29 5.66
N PHE A 592 6.94 24.83 6.78
CA PHE A 592 5.57 24.33 6.89
C PHE A 592 4.57 25.19 6.10
N GLY A 593 3.94 24.57 5.10
CA GLY A 593 3.19 25.30 4.11
C GLY A 593 4.07 25.82 3.00
N SER A 594 4.82 24.94 2.35
CA SER A 594 5.07 25.15 0.94
C SER A 594 3.75 25.07 0.15
N SER A 595 3.79 25.27 -1.15
CA SER A 595 2.58 25.22 -1.99
C SER A 595 1.98 23.82 -2.17
N ILE A 596 2.20 22.86 -1.24
CA ILE A 596 1.47 21.59 -1.17
C ILE A 596 -0.02 21.89 -1.38
N GLN A 597 -0.50 21.51 -2.55
CA GLN A 597 -1.86 21.76 -3.05
C GLN A 597 -2.39 23.20 -2.90
N ALA A 598 -1.51 24.21 -3.00
CA ALA A 598 -1.79 25.64 -2.88
C ALA A 598 -2.16 26.14 -1.46
N HIS A 599 -1.75 25.42 -0.41
CA HIS A 599 -2.01 25.83 0.97
C HIS A 599 -0.93 26.73 1.58
N GLY A 600 0.16 27.02 0.87
CA GLY A 600 1.31 27.74 1.41
C GLY A 600 2.17 28.55 0.42
N LEU A 601 3.33 29.03 0.87
CA LEU A 601 4.28 29.84 0.10
C LEU A 601 5.23 28.94 -0.70
N SER A 602 5.47 29.22 -1.99
CA SER A 602 6.46 28.46 -2.78
C SER A 602 7.90 28.88 -2.42
N ASN A 603 8.37 28.45 -1.25
CA ASN A 603 9.72 28.71 -0.73
C ASN A 603 10.73 27.63 -1.15
N GLY A 604 10.23 26.50 -1.67
CA GLY A 604 11.04 25.36 -2.09
C GLY A 604 11.46 24.47 -0.91
N GLY A 605 11.61 23.18 -1.22
CA GLY A 605 12.07 22.13 -0.33
C GLY A 605 13.32 21.43 -0.85
N GLU A 606 13.65 20.28 -0.27
CA GLU A 606 14.74 19.41 -0.72
C GLU A 606 14.23 18.01 -1.03
N ILE A 607 14.73 17.43 -2.12
CA ILE A 607 14.53 16.02 -2.44
C ILE A 607 15.59 15.25 -1.66
N MET A 608 15.17 14.29 -0.83
CA MET A 608 16.01 13.65 0.18
C MET A 608 16.17 12.16 -0.06
N TYR A 609 17.33 11.64 0.31
CA TYR A 609 17.62 10.22 0.45
C TYR A 609 18.14 9.92 1.85
N ALA A 610 17.74 8.79 2.42
CA ALA A 610 18.35 8.25 3.64
C ALA A 610 18.41 6.72 3.55
N ALA A 611 19.23 6.10 4.40
CA ALA A 611 19.18 4.66 4.59
C ALA A 611 19.33 4.31 6.06
N LEU A 612 18.46 3.41 6.51
CA LEU A 612 18.40 2.91 7.86
C LEU A 612 18.82 1.44 7.87
N ASP A 613 19.55 1.08 8.90
CA ASP A 613 19.75 -0.30 9.29
C ASP A 613 18.78 -0.65 10.41
N ILE A 614 18.05 -1.76 10.29
CA ILE A 614 17.01 -2.20 11.20
C ILE A 614 17.35 -3.59 11.74
N GLU A 615 17.40 -3.70 13.07
CA GLU A 615 17.74 -4.94 13.78
C GLU A 615 16.64 -5.31 14.77
N PHE A 616 16.22 -6.57 14.74
CA PHE A 616 15.42 -7.17 15.81
C PHE A 616 16.34 -7.86 16.81
N ASP A 617 16.13 -7.60 18.09
CA ASP A 617 16.93 -8.21 19.14
C ASP A 617 16.70 -9.74 19.23
N ALA A 618 17.58 -10.41 19.98
CA ALA A 618 17.51 -11.86 20.16
C ALA A 618 16.32 -12.32 21.01
N GLU A 619 15.66 -11.41 21.74
CA GLU A 619 14.49 -11.66 22.57
C GLU A 619 13.18 -11.37 21.85
N TRP A 620 13.23 -10.78 20.63
CA TRP A 620 12.10 -10.52 19.76
C TRP A 620 11.35 -11.83 19.57
N ASN A 621 10.27 -11.93 20.31
CA ASN A 621 9.43 -13.09 20.36
C ASN A 621 8.12 -12.65 19.72
N PRO A 622 7.95 -12.88 18.40
CA PRO A 622 6.70 -12.57 17.71
C PRO A 622 5.53 -13.01 18.58
N GLY A 623 4.71 -12.05 19.01
CA GLY A 623 3.64 -12.29 19.96
C GLY A 623 2.67 -13.34 19.42
N GLY A 624 2.46 -14.42 20.18
CA GLY A 624 1.37 -15.37 19.94
C GLY A 624 1.64 -16.42 18.87
N SER A 625 1.04 -17.60 19.03
CA SER A 625 1.30 -18.80 18.24
C SER A 625 1.02 -18.65 16.74
N ALA A 626 1.91 -19.22 15.91
CA ALA A 626 1.76 -19.44 14.47
C ALA A 626 0.60 -20.39 14.05
N ASP A 627 -0.49 -20.43 14.82
CA ASP A 627 -1.68 -21.23 14.58
C ASP A 627 -2.96 -20.39 14.42
N ASP A 628 -2.86 -19.06 14.37
CA ASP A 628 -4.05 -18.23 14.13
C ASP A 628 -4.46 -18.32 12.65
N PRO A 629 -5.63 -18.90 12.35
CA PRO A 629 -6.06 -19.09 10.98
C PRO A 629 -6.45 -17.73 10.41
N VAL A 630 -5.75 -17.32 9.35
CA VAL A 630 -6.21 -16.25 8.47
C VAL A 630 -7.60 -16.65 7.94
N ILE A 631 -8.66 -15.99 8.43
CA ILE A 631 -10.06 -16.33 8.11
C ILE A 631 -10.46 -15.60 6.83
N PRO A 632 -10.70 -16.22 5.66
CA PRO A 632 -10.95 -15.49 4.41
C PRO A 632 -11.93 -14.31 4.55
N ALA A 633 -11.57 -13.13 4.00
CA ALA A 633 -12.36 -11.89 4.14
C ALA A 633 -13.86 -12.12 3.86
N ALA A 634 -14.72 -11.43 4.62
CA ALA A 634 -16.16 -11.66 4.61
C ALA A 634 -16.78 -11.50 3.21
N GLY A 635 -17.16 -12.62 2.61
CA GLY A 635 -18.03 -12.65 1.43
C GLY A 635 -19.46 -13.06 1.80
N LEU A 636 -20.40 -12.91 0.86
CA LEU A 636 -21.82 -13.34 0.99
C LEU A 636 -22.01 -14.78 1.52
N LEU A 637 -21.00 -15.64 1.41
CA LEU A 637 -20.91 -16.92 2.10
C LEU A 637 -19.57 -16.99 2.84
N ALA A 638 -19.59 -16.87 4.16
CA ALA A 638 -18.41 -16.94 5.02
C ALA A 638 -17.89 -18.38 5.14
N GLN A 639 -16.60 -18.51 5.47
CA GLN A 639 -16.03 -19.81 5.80
C GLN A 639 -16.67 -20.37 7.08
N ASN A 640 -16.89 -21.68 7.15
CA ASN A 640 -17.53 -22.29 8.30
C ASN A 640 -16.55 -22.26 9.49
N TYR A 641 -17.03 -21.92 10.68
CA TYR A 641 -16.20 -21.92 11.90
C TYR A 641 -16.85 -22.74 13.02
N PRO A 642 -16.10 -23.62 13.71
CA PRO A 642 -14.70 -23.99 13.45
C PRO A 642 -14.52 -24.79 12.14
N ASN A 643 -13.30 -24.86 11.60
CA ASN A 643 -12.94 -25.76 10.48
C ASN A 643 -11.45 -26.15 10.58
N PRO A 644 -11.09 -27.42 10.86
CA PRO A 644 -11.97 -28.58 10.98
C PRO A 644 -12.90 -28.51 12.21
N PHE A 645 -14.07 -29.19 12.12
CA PHE A 645 -15.09 -29.14 13.18
C PHE A 645 -15.45 -30.52 13.72
N ASN A 646 -15.96 -30.57 14.96
CA ASN A 646 -16.41 -31.80 15.64
C ASN A 646 -17.59 -31.56 16.61
N PRO A 647 -18.79 -32.10 16.36
CA PRO A 647 -19.38 -32.40 15.07
C PRO A 647 -20.16 -31.18 14.52
N THR A 648 -20.09 -30.02 15.17
CA THR A 648 -20.85 -28.81 14.80
C THR A 648 -19.95 -27.70 14.27
N THR A 649 -20.40 -27.03 13.21
CA THR A 649 -19.82 -25.79 12.69
C THR A 649 -20.92 -24.78 12.40
N THR A 650 -20.61 -23.51 12.54
CA THR A 650 -21.46 -22.40 12.11
C THR A 650 -21.06 -21.99 10.69
N ILE A 651 -22.06 -21.70 9.85
CA ILE A 651 -21.91 -21.13 8.52
C ILE A 651 -22.67 -19.80 8.53
N GLN A 652 -21.96 -18.70 8.29
CA GLN A 652 -22.56 -17.38 8.14
C GLN A 652 -22.70 -17.04 6.66
N TYR A 653 -23.77 -16.34 6.30
CA TYR A 653 -24.04 -15.92 4.93
C TYR A 653 -24.94 -14.70 4.90
N GLU A 654 -24.82 -13.90 3.85
CA GLU A 654 -25.54 -12.65 3.65
C GLU A 654 -26.45 -12.76 2.41
N ILE A 655 -27.63 -12.17 2.48
CA ILE A 655 -28.53 -11.98 1.33
C ILE A 655 -28.59 -10.48 1.05
N LYS A 656 -28.06 -10.01 -0.08
CA LYS A 656 -28.10 -8.59 -0.48
C LYS A 656 -29.45 -8.13 -1.04
N GLU A 657 -30.15 -9.02 -1.74
CA GLU A 657 -31.48 -8.74 -2.29
C GLU A 657 -32.47 -9.84 -1.90
N ALA A 658 -33.67 -9.44 -1.46
CA ALA A 658 -34.70 -10.38 -1.04
C ALA A 658 -35.08 -11.33 -2.19
N GLY A 659 -34.83 -12.62 -2.00
CA GLY A 659 -34.88 -13.59 -3.08
C GLY A 659 -34.78 -15.04 -2.59
N ASN A 660 -34.83 -15.99 -3.52
CA ASN A 660 -34.62 -17.39 -3.17
C ASN A 660 -33.13 -17.66 -2.97
N ALA A 661 -32.80 -18.26 -1.83
CA ALA A 661 -31.47 -18.72 -1.47
C ALA A 661 -31.48 -20.22 -1.14
N SER A 662 -30.40 -20.92 -1.47
CA SER A 662 -30.18 -22.29 -1.03
C SER A 662 -28.74 -22.50 -0.59
N ILE A 663 -28.56 -23.30 0.47
CA ILE A 663 -27.27 -23.76 0.97
C ILE A 663 -27.32 -25.28 1.06
N GLU A 664 -26.46 -25.94 0.30
CA GLU A 664 -26.42 -27.40 0.19
C GLU A 664 -25.02 -27.95 0.47
N VAL A 665 -24.95 -29.02 1.24
CA VAL A 665 -23.72 -29.75 1.57
C VAL A 665 -23.52 -30.93 0.62
N PHE A 666 -22.30 -31.13 0.14
CA PHE A 666 -21.86 -32.19 -0.76
C PHE A 666 -20.65 -32.93 -0.19
N ASN A 667 -20.53 -34.22 -0.52
CA ASN A 667 -19.31 -34.98 -0.26
C ASN A 667 -18.29 -34.82 -1.41
N ILE A 668 -17.10 -35.40 -1.26
CA ILE A 668 -16.03 -35.36 -2.28
C ILE A 668 -16.42 -35.99 -3.64
N LEU A 669 -17.47 -36.81 -3.69
CA LEU A 669 -18.00 -37.39 -4.92
C LEU A 669 -19.05 -36.48 -5.60
N GLY A 670 -19.27 -35.28 -5.09
CA GLY A 670 -20.30 -34.35 -5.56
C GLY A 670 -21.72 -34.78 -5.22
N GLN A 671 -21.89 -35.75 -4.31
CA GLN A 671 -23.22 -36.21 -3.90
C GLN A 671 -23.74 -35.30 -2.79
N LYS A 672 -24.98 -34.82 -2.96
CA LYS A 672 -25.66 -33.99 -1.95
C LYS A 672 -25.91 -34.78 -0.67
N VAL A 673 -25.44 -34.22 0.45
CA VAL A 673 -25.50 -34.79 1.80
C VAL A 673 -26.65 -34.19 2.60
N LYS A 674 -26.75 -32.85 2.64
CA LYS A 674 -27.77 -32.14 3.40
C LYS A 674 -28.15 -30.83 2.69
N THR A 675 -29.41 -30.45 2.78
CA THR A 675 -29.85 -29.09 2.43
C THR A 675 -30.04 -28.34 3.74
N LEU A 676 -29.28 -27.27 3.93
CA LEU A 676 -29.29 -26.45 5.15
C LEU A 676 -30.28 -25.28 5.02
N VAL A 677 -30.36 -24.71 3.81
CA VAL A 677 -31.28 -23.62 3.46
C VAL A 677 -31.87 -23.92 2.09
N ASP A 678 -33.17 -23.68 1.93
CA ASP A 678 -33.87 -23.71 0.64
C ASP A 678 -35.19 -22.92 0.78
N GLY A 679 -35.19 -21.66 0.34
CA GLY A 679 -36.38 -20.82 0.43
C GLY A 679 -36.16 -19.35 0.13
N TYR A 680 -37.22 -18.56 0.30
CA TYR A 680 -37.19 -17.11 0.17
C TYR A 680 -36.63 -16.48 1.44
N HIS A 681 -35.63 -15.62 1.29
CA HIS A 681 -34.99 -14.86 2.36
C HIS A 681 -35.09 -13.36 2.06
N ASN A 682 -35.30 -12.55 3.08
CA ASN A 682 -35.16 -11.10 2.97
C ASN A 682 -33.67 -10.74 2.91
N ALA A 683 -33.36 -9.51 2.47
CA ALA A 683 -32.00 -8.99 2.57
C ALA A 683 -31.62 -8.85 4.05
N ASP A 684 -30.65 -9.64 4.50
CA ASP A 684 -30.22 -9.74 5.91
C ASP A 684 -28.97 -10.62 6.02
N ASN A 685 -28.34 -10.59 7.19
CA ASN A 685 -27.29 -11.51 7.61
C ASN A 685 -27.89 -12.72 8.32
N TYR A 686 -27.42 -13.91 7.95
CA TYR A 686 -27.91 -15.18 8.47
C TYR A 686 -26.78 -16.05 9.00
N SER A 687 -27.10 -16.84 10.01
CA SER A 687 -26.20 -17.83 10.59
C SER A 687 -26.92 -19.14 10.78
N LEU A 688 -26.30 -20.25 10.38
CA LEU A 688 -26.82 -21.59 10.57
C LEU A 688 -25.76 -22.54 11.09
N VAL A 689 -26.19 -23.61 11.75
CA VAL A 689 -25.30 -24.65 12.27
C VAL A 689 -25.48 -25.93 11.47
N TRP A 690 -24.37 -26.51 10.99
CA TRP A 690 -24.34 -27.88 10.53
C TRP A 690 -23.72 -28.80 11.59
N ASP A 691 -24.40 -29.89 11.89
CA ASP A 691 -24.10 -30.86 12.94
C ASP A 691 -23.47 -32.16 12.43
N GLY A 692 -22.92 -32.14 11.20
CA GLY A 692 -22.30 -33.32 10.59
C GLY A 692 -23.29 -34.46 10.36
N THR A 693 -24.55 -34.14 10.03
CA THR A 693 -25.59 -35.11 9.65
C THR A 693 -26.05 -34.95 8.20
N ASN A 694 -26.66 -35.98 7.63
CA ASN A 694 -27.30 -35.96 6.30
C ASN A 694 -28.79 -35.56 6.39
N ASN A 695 -29.49 -35.50 5.26
CA ASN A 695 -30.94 -35.21 5.20
C ASN A 695 -31.85 -36.22 5.95
N LYS A 696 -31.33 -37.37 6.38
CA LYS A 696 -32.05 -38.35 7.23
C LYS A 696 -31.70 -38.19 8.72
N ASN A 697 -30.98 -37.12 9.08
CA ASN A 697 -30.40 -36.87 10.41
C ASN A 697 -29.46 -37.99 10.88
N GLU A 698 -28.84 -38.72 9.95
CA GLU A 698 -27.82 -39.71 10.24
C GLU A 698 -26.45 -39.02 10.19
N GLY A 699 -25.57 -39.29 11.17
CA GLY A 699 -24.22 -38.74 11.17
C GLY A 699 -23.41 -39.19 9.96
N VAL A 700 -22.70 -38.26 9.32
CA VAL A 700 -21.78 -38.58 8.21
C VAL A 700 -20.36 -38.87 8.72
N SER A 701 -19.52 -39.50 7.90
CA SER A 701 -18.15 -39.90 8.26
C SER A 701 -17.21 -38.69 8.33
N SER A 702 -16.14 -38.79 9.13
CA SER A 702 -15.03 -37.82 9.06
C SER A 702 -14.50 -37.70 7.64
N GLY A 703 -14.13 -36.50 7.22
CA GLY A 703 -13.65 -36.23 5.86
C GLY A 703 -13.99 -34.85 5.35
N VAL A 704 -13.64 -34.62 4.08
CA VAL A 704 -13.88 -33.34 3.38
C VAL A 704 -15.29 -33.29 2.81
N TYR A 705 -15.95 -32.17 3.06
CA TYR A 705 -17.24 -31.79 2.50
C TYR A 705 -17.15 -30.41 1.88
N PHE A 706 -18.09 -30.10 1.00
CA PHE A 706 -18.26 -28.79 0.40
C PHE A 706 -19.66 -28.29 0.71
N TYR A 707 -19.84 -27.01 0.99
CA TYR A 707 -21.16 -26.40 1.03
C TYR A 707 -21.23 -25.31 -0.02
N LYS A 708 -22.35 -25.25 -0.71
CA LYS A 708 -22.58 -24.35 -1.83
C LYS A 708 -23.79 -23.49 -1.54
N MET A 709 -23.64 -22.19 -1.71
CA MET A 709 -24.72 -21.21 -1.70
C MET A 709 -25.12 -20.84 -3.13
N GLN A 710 -26.43 -20.67 -3.34
CA GLN A 710 -27.01 -20.06 -4.53
C GLN A 710 -28.00 -18.99 -4.08
N ALA A 711 -27.84 -17.74 -4.53
CA ALA A 711 -28.80 -16.65 -4.30
C ALA A 711 -28.89 -15.78 -5.56
N GLY A 712 -30.01 -15.83 -6.28
CA GLY A 712 -30.12 -15.16 -7.58
C GLY A 712 -29.03 -15.61 -8.56
N LYS A 713 -28.22 -14.66 -9.07
CA LYS A 713 -27.04 -14.94 -9.92
C LYS A 713 -25.80 -15.37 -9.12
N TYR A 714 -25.76 -15.10 -7.82
CA TYR A 714 -24.63 -15.42 -6.95
C TYR A 714 -24.53 -16.92 -6.68
N THR A 715 -23.32 -17.45 -6.81
CA THR A 715 -22.98 -18.84 -6.51
C THR A 715 -21.61 -18.91 -5.85
N SER A 716 -21.52 -19.49 -4.65
CA SER A 716 -20.24 -19.68 -3.95
C SER A 716 -20.17 -21.07 -3.34
N THR A 717 -18.97 -21.65 -3.30
CA THR A 717 -18.73 -22.97 -2.70
C THR A 717 -17.52 -22.88 -1.79
N LYS A 718 -17.67 -23.38 -0.56
CA LYS A 718 -16.62 -23.39 0.46
C LYS A 718 -16.38 -24.81 0.98
N LYS A 719 -15.16 -25.08 1.44
CA LYS A 719 -14.68 -26.40 1.86
C LYS A 719 -14.68 -26.51 3.38
N MET A 720 -15.19 -27.62 3.90
CA MET A 720 -15.21 -27.93 5.34
C MET A 720 -14.69 -29.33 5.64
N ILE A 721 -14.08 -29.51 6.81
CA ILE A 721 -13.46 -30.75 7.26
C ILE A 721 -14.15 -31.20 8.54
N LEU A 722 -14.89 -32.32 8.49
CA LEU A 722 -15.48 -32.94 9.66
C LEU A 722 -14.46 -33.89 10.30
N MET A 723 -14.13 -33.68 11.58
CA MET A 723 -13.36 -34.61 12.40
C MET A 723 -14.27 -35.22 13.45
N LYS A 724 -14.60 -36.51 13.32
CA LYS A 724 -15.22 -37.32 14.39
C LYS A 724 -14.24 -38.24 15.06
#